data_AF-A0A060NH25-F1
#
_entry.id   AF-A0A060NH25-F1
#
_cell.length_a   1.000
_cell.length_b   1.000
_cell.length_c   1.000
_cell.angle_alpha   90.00
_cell.angle_beta   90.00
_cell.angle_gamma   90.00
#
_symmetry.space_group_name_H-M   'P 1'
#
loop_
_entity.id
_entity.type
_entity.pdbx_description
1 polymer ?
#
loop_
_entity_poly.entity_id
_entity_poly.type
_entity_poly.pdbx_seq_one_letter_code
_entity_poly.pdbx_strand_id
1 'polypeptide(L)'
;MSLRIHPLALALLSVFAVMSVEGAGAAERALGPEPAPGERLSAWALRVHGPLADTTALHWHAQSERQPQHLLREAVLAGLESARQRGDLSAQAHETLSAWLLALPVTGRLTLATHDPRALQVMPESDPQAGPGHSFVHFARPTQVVVLNSSGLPCLLRHQPGAWAQDYLQACARLHAAHSPPVDTVWVAQADGRVQSFGVAPWNLSPQYQPSPGAWIWAPERNSGLGPELSSNLARLLATQAPPDAHPALQGHSTPAAAVALAQPNLHHEPRGPVLTGNDWGELGLLQTPSARMGPAGTVRTSISQVQPYTRLNFMLQPLDWLQFGFRYTDIGNRLYGPAIAGDQSLKDKSIDLKLRLSPESATWPAIALGVRDIGGTGLFASEYLVASKRWGNWDASLGLGWGNMGSRGNVSNPLRLLGSRFEQRAAADVGQGGDFNLNKLFTGPAAVFGGVQWASPSSPWVFKAELDGNSYQAEPLDNAQPVDSPINLGVVYRWGPTVELALSWQRGNRVAFGLTLQGNLGQAYVPKLLDPVLPALRTQMPAALPAAGWADVASEINRFTSWQVQSVKQTHDQALVVAEIDPSPYLEQRIERAIRVMHALAPASVRSFRLQLTRHALPLSELHIDRTEWLLQQTQALPPSQALVAQQPHNLAFAPIEQSSAPPDHWQANPPRFSAQWAPTFSQIIGGPDGFLLYQLGVGADAQWRLTQRTWVSGNAHLRLIDNFDRFNFPGHSALPRVRTYIREYVTSSRLTLPRLQLTHARHLGGNHYASVYAGLLESMYGGVGAEWLYRPFGRSWSFGVDINHVQQRGFRQDFSFRDYRVTTGHATLNWDTGWNDVHVKIQAGRYLAGDHGATLDISRTFRNGTSIGAWATLTDVPFAVFGEGSFDKGIYIRIPFDAMLPISTSGVANLSWQPLTRDGGARLNRSDTLFDLTQARSGRALFWRPAAPQPRRSAERTAYVLQEPTPQPFDDPLSSAGQLFDQVGAVPTQTWLWAGAAVLGSALLDRSADRWAARNQGGNWDRLGDVGNALPLAFTAGSALLATGVAGPAASGTAQTALLAGAGALGASMVVRTLAGRSRPLQGQGSSQFEGPGSGSHRSSFTSNHTALAFALVTPFARQHQMPWLYGLAAATALGRVQQREHWLSDTVGGALLGYGIGTLLSLQQENPERGPRVRLTAHSIHADWSF
;
A
#
# COMPACT_ATOMS: atom_id res chain seq x y z
N MET A 1 69.48 25.93 -12.25
CA MET A 1 70.45 25.63 -11.19
C MET A 1 69.85 26.13 -9.88
N SER A 2 69.85 25.27 -8.84
CA SER A 2 69.38 25.53 -7.46
C SER A 2 67.85 25.62 -7.28
N LEU A 3 67.20 25.03 -6.26
CA LEU A 3 67.60 24.41 -4.99
C LEU A 3 66.69 23.19 -4.68
N ARG A 4 67.19 22.23 -3.89
CA ARG A 4 66.53 20.97 -3.51
C ARG A 4 66.43 20.80 -1.98
N ILE A 5 65.23 20.39 -1.55
CA ILE A 5 64.82 19.45 -0.47
C ILE A 5 64.99 19.85 1.01
N HIS A 6 63.87 19.83 1.74
CA HIS A 6 63.75 19.53 3.18
C HIS A 6 62.50 18.65 3.47
N PRO A 7 62.56 17.69 4.42
CA PRO A 7 61.46 16.76 4.75
C PRO A 7 60.72 17.11 6.07
N LEU A 8 59.54 16.49 6.21
CA LEU A 8 58.76 16.12 7.42
C LEU A 8 59.07 16.76 8.78
N ALA A 9 58.02 17.37 9.37
CA ALA A 9 57.54 17.24 10.77
C ALA A 9 57.11 18.59 11.36
N LEU A 10 55.81 18.94 11.26
CA LEU A 10 55.00 19.73 12.21
C LEU A 10 53.71 20.16 11.49
N ALA A 11 52.60 19.42 11.65
CA ALA A 11 51.21 19.90 11.48
C ALA A 11 50.22 18.74 11.70
N LEU A 12 50.32 18.07 12.84
CA LEU A 12 49.32 17.13 13.35
C LEU A 12 49.26 17.40 14.86
N LEU A 13 48.37 18.31 15.29
CA LEU A 13 47.84 18.47 16.67
C LEU A 13 47.22 19.86 16.84
N SER A 14 45.99 20.08 16.36
CA SER A 14 45.16 21.23 16.77
C SER A 14 43.69 21.15 16.32
N VAL A 15 43.01 20.00 16.51
CA VAL A 15 41.54 19.96 16.55
C VAL A 15 41.10 18.84 17.51
N PHE A 16 41.30 19.00 18.82
CA PHE A 16 40.57 18.27 19.87
C PHE A 16 40.84 18.98 21.20
N ALA A 17 40.09 20.05 21.45
CA ALA A 17 39.95 20.66 22.77
C ALA A 17 38.60 21.37 22.82
N VAL A 18 37.51 20.61 22.71
CA VAL A 18 36.24 21.06 23.26
C VAL A 18 36.37 20.88 24.76
N MET A 19 36.49 21.99 25.48
CA MET A 19 36.52 22.02 26.93
C MET A 19 35.24 21.38 27.46
N SER A 20 35.39 20.29 28.21
CA SER A 20 34.40 19.75 29.12
C SER A 20 34.11 20.79 30.19
N VAL A 21 33.12 21.66 29.96
CA VAL A 21 32.48 22.36 31.07
C VAL A 21 31.50 21.36 31.69
N GLU A 22 31.99 20.59 32.66
CA GLU A 22 31.14 19.91 33.63
C GLU A 22 30.43 20.98 34.46
N GLY A 23 29.29 21.46 33.94
CA GLY A 23 28.28 22.06 34.78
C GLY A 23 27.73 20.96 35.67
N ALA A 24 28.10 20.98 36.95
CA ALA A 24 27.51 20.15 37.99
C ALA A 24 25.99 20.45 38.08
N GLY A 25 25.19 19.74 37.28
CA GLY A 25 23.75 19.69 37.41
C GLY A 25 23.40 18.89 38.66
N ALA A 26 22.56 19.49 39.51
CA ALA A 26 22.09 18.92 40.77
C ALA A 26 21.77 17.42 40.66
N ALA A 27 22.39 16.64 41.54
CA ALA A 27 22.21 15.20 41.61
C ALA A 27 20.71 14.83 41.73
N GLU A 28 20.17 14.17 40.69
CA GLU A 28 19.00 13.32 40.84
C GLU A 28 19.34 12.30 41.94
N ARG A 29 18.75 12.43 43.12
CA ARG A 29 18.93 11.46 44.20
C ARG A 29 18.30 10.14 43.78
N ALA A 30 19.09 9.26 43.17
CA ALA A 30 18.79 7.85 43.05
C ALA A 30 18.54 7.28 44.45
N LEU A 31 17.32 6.81 44.73
CA LEU A 31 17.00 6.13 45.97
C LEU A 31 17.47 4.68 45.88
N GLY A 32 18.79 4.43 45.92
CA GLY A 32 19.29 3.05 45.96
C GLY A 32 20.79 2.89 45.69
N PRO A 33 21.39 1.75 46.11
CA PRO A 33 22.75 1.38 45.75
C PRO A 33 22.87 1.09 44.25
N GLU A 34 24.03 1.35 43.66
CA GLU A 34 24.29 1.05 42.25
C GLU A 34 24.06 -0.44 41.93
N PRO A 35 23.60 -0.77 40.70
CA PRO A 35 23.46 -2.15 40.28
C PRO A 35 24.83 -2.82 40.17
N ALA A 36 24.91 -4.09 40.57
CA ALA A 36 26.14 -4.85 40.37
C ALA A 36 26.40 -5.05 38.86
N PRO A 37 27.67 -5.13 38.40
CA PRO A 37 27.97 -5.42 37.01
C PRO A 37 27.28 -6.70 36.54
N GLY A 38 26.52 -6.64 35.44
CA GLY A 38 25.76 -7.78 34.94
C GLY A 38 24.44 -8.06 35.69
N GLU A 39 24.06 -7.27 36.69
CA GLU A 39 22.75 -7.41 37.36
C GLU A 39 21.63 -6.93 36.44
N ARG A 40 20.54 -7.71 36.36
CA ARG A 40 19.34 -7.31 35.61
C ARG A 40 18.52 -6.27 36.38
N LEU A 41 17.86 -5.37 35.66
CA LEU A 41 16.99 -4.34 36.26
C LEU A 41 15.95 -4.95 37.18
N SER A 42 15.35 -6.07 36.78
CA SER A 42 14.37 -6.77 37.62
C SER A 42 14.96 -7.24 38.96
N ALA A 43 16.15 -7.83 38.94
CA ALA A 43 16.84 -8.34 40.12
C ALA A 43 17.27 -7.20 41.05
N TRP A 44 17.84 -6.14 40.47
CA TRP A 44 18.20 -4.92 41.18
C TRP A 44 16.98 -4.30 41.87
N ALA A 45 15.88 -4.10 41.14
CA ALA A 45 14.67 -3.48 41.67
C ALA A 45 14.05 -4.29 42.82
N LEU A 46 13.97 -5.62 42.68
CA LEU A 46 13.46 -6.50 43.73
C LEU A 46 14.37 -6.53 44.97
N ARG A 47 15.69 -6.47 44.78
CA ARG A 47 16.67 -6.45 45.87
C ARG A 47 16.64 -5.14 46.64
N VAL A 48 16.55 -4.01 45.94
CA VAL A 48 16.62 -2.67 46.56
C VAL A 48 15.29 -2.25 47.17
N HIS A 49 14.16 -2.52 46.50
CA HIS A 49 12.85 -1.98 46.90
C HIS A 49 11.88 -3.05 47.44
N GLY A 50 12.16 -4.34 47.19
CA GLY A 50 11.28 -5.43 47.57
C GLY A 50 10.12 -5.66 46.58
N PRO A 51 9.38 -6.78 46.73
CA PRO A 51 8.40 -7.23 45.75
C PRO A 51 7.07 -6.46 45.75
N LEU A 52 6.82 -5.63 46.76
CA LEU A 52 5.59 -4.84 46.90
C LEU A 52 5.82 -3.34 46.64
N ALA A 53 7.05 -2.95 46.28
CA ALA A 53 7.35 -1.55 45.99
C ALA A 53 6.66 -1.07 44.71
N ASP A 54 6.23 0.18 44.73
CA ASP A 54 5.70 0.84 43.56
C ASP A 54 6.83 1.20 42.60
N THR A 55 6.88 0.53 41.46
CA THR A 55 7.91 0.69 40.42
C THR A 55 7.44 1.55 39.25
N THR A 56 6.30 2.25 39.37
CA THR A 56 5.70 3.05 38.29
C THR A 56 6.64 4.12 37.71
N ALA A 57 7.66 4.56 38.44
CA ALA A 57 8.71 5.47 37.97
C ALA A 57 10.11 4.82 37.98
N LEU A 58 10.20 3.60 37.47
CA LEU A 58 11.46 2.90 37.23
C LEU A 58 12.04 3.32 35.87
N HIS A 59 13.28 3.76 35.86
CA HIS A 59 13.96 4.29 34.68
C HIS A 59 15.23 3.50 34.39
N TRP A 60 15.48 3.27 33.11
CA TRP A 60 16.75 2.76 32.59
C TRP A 60 17.43 3.84 31.77
N HIS A 61 18.63 4.24 32.17
CA HIS A 61 19.45 5.21 31.45
C HIS A 61 20.67 4.52 30.83
N ALA A 62 21.02 4.92 29.62
CA ALA A 62 22.23 4.49 28.93
C ALA A 62 22.97 5.71 28.38
N GLN A 63 24.26 5.84 28.71
CA GLN A 63 25.10 6.95 28.27
C GLN A 63 25.18 7.05 26.74
N SER A 64 25.18 5.91 26.04
CA SER A 64 25.22 5.85 24.57
C SER A 64 23.98 6.47 23.91
N GLU A 65 22.86 6.56 24.63
CA GLU A 65 21.61 7.15 24.13
C GLU A 65 21.52 8.66 24.34
N ARG A 66 22.49 9.27 25.05
CA ARG A 66 22.53 10.73 25.22
C ARG A 66 22.73 11.44 23.89
N GLN A 67 23.56 10.92 22.98
CA GLN A 67 23.79 11.55 21.68
C GLN A 67 22.53 11.51 20.78
N PRO A 68 21.85 10.36 20.59
CA PRO A 68 20.54 10.32 19.93
C PRO A 68 19.51 11.28 20.55
N GLN A 69 19.40 11.32 21.87
CA GLN A 69 18.50 12.24 22.56
C GLN A 69 18.89 13.71 22.36
N HIS A 70 20.18 14.03 22.32
CA HIS A 70 20.66 15.36 21.96
C HIS A 70 20.22 15.74 20.54
N LEU A 71 20.38 14.84 19.56
CA LEU A 71 19.91 15.05 18.19
C LEU A 71 18.39 15.24 18.13
N LEU A 72 17.63 14.51 18.96
CA LEU A 72 16.18 14.70 19.10
C LEU A 72 15.85 16.11 19.61
N ARG A 73 16.56 16.60 20.63
CA ARG A 73 16.39 17.96 21.14
C ARG A 73 16.72 19.02 20.08
N GLU A 74 17.83 18.88 19.38
CA GLU A 74 18.22 19.78 18.28
C GLU A 74 17.16 19.80 17.16
N ALA A 75 16.60 18.65 16.80
CA ALA A 75 15.54 18.57 15.80
C ALA A 75 14.26 19.27 16.24
N VAL A 76 13.90 19.17 17.53
CA VAL A 76 12.75 19.92 18.10
C VAL A 76 13.02 21.42 18.05
N LEU A 77 14.20 21.87 18.48
CA LEU A 77 14.58 23.29 18.44
C LEU A 77 14.58 23.85 17.01
N ALA A 78 15.15 23.11 16.05
CA ALA A 78 15.12 23.48 14.64
C ALA A 78 13.70 23.56 14.08
N GLY A 79 12.82 22.63 14.48
CA GLY A 79 11.40 22.65 14.10
C GLY A 79 10.65 23.86 14.67
N LEU A 80 10.94 24.26 15.91
CA LEU A 80 10.37 25.46 16.53
C LEU A 80 10.84 26.75 15.83
N GLU A 81 12.13 26.83 15.48
CA GLU A 81 12.67 27.97 14.74
C GLU A 81 12.04 28.06 13.34
N SER A 82 11.85 26.92 12.67
CA SER A 82 11.14 26.87 11.38
C SER A 82 9.68 27.33 11.51
N ALA A 83 8.97 26.91 12.57
CA ALA A 83 7.62 27.40 12.84
C ALA A 83 7.59 28.91 13.11
N ARG A 84 8.58 29.46 13.83
CA ARG A 84 8.73 30.91 14.04
C ARG A 84 8.94 31.65 12.72
N GLN A 85 9.80 31.13 11.83
CA GLN A 85 10.08 31.75 10.53
C GLN A 85 8.86 31.76 9.61
N ARG A 86 7.98 30.75 9.70
CA ARG A 86 6.70 30.72 8.97
C ARG A 86 5.62 31.63 9.57
N GLY A 87 5.86 32.18 10.76
CA GLY A 87 4.87 32.99 11.50
C GLY A 87 3.84 32.16 12.27
N ASP A 88 4.04 30.84 12.35
CA ASP A 88 3.17 29.90 13.07
C ASP A 88 3.28 30.06 14.60
N LEU A 89 4.49 30.36 15.07
CA LEU A 89 4.82 30.51 16.49
C LEU A 89 5.27 31.94 16.79
N SER A 90 4.73 32.56 17.84
CA SER A 90 5.15 33.90 18.25
C SER A 90 6.60 33.92 18.74
N ALA A 91 7.30 35.04 18.57
CA ALA A 91 8.68 35.18 19.02
C ALA A 91 8.84 34.89 20.53
N GLN A 92 7.90 35.37 21.34
CA GLN A 92 7.90 35.13 22.80
C GLN A 92 7.65 33.66 23.15
N ALA A 93 6.73 32.98 22.46
CA ALA A 93 6.48 31.56 22.68
C ALA A 93 7.68 30.71 22.24
N HIS A 94 8.30 31.06 21.11
CA HIS A 94 9.55 30.45 20.65
C HIS A 94 10.68 30.59 21.67
N GLU A 95 10.92 31.80 22.18
CA GLU A 95 11.98 32.06 23.17
C GLU A 95 11.72 31.29 24.47
N THR A 96 10.49 31.33 24.99
CA THR A 96 10.12 30.66 26.25
C THR A 96 10.26 29.14 26.11
N LEU A 97 9.71 28.57 25.04
CA LEU A 97 9.76 27.13 24.80
C LEU A 97 11.18 26.65 24.51
N SER A 98 11.96 27.39 23.71
CA SER A 98 13.36 27.04 23.42
C SER A 98 14.23 27.12 24.67
N ALA A 99 14.09 28.16 25.48
CA ALA A 99 14.82 28.30 26.75
C ALA A 99 14.49 27.15 27.71
N TRP A 100 13.21 26.78 27.81
CA TRP A 100 12.78 25.66 28.63
C TRP A 100 13.33 24.32 28.13
N LEU A 101 13.27 24.06 26.82
CA LEU A 101 13.79 22.83 26.21
C LEU A 101 15.31 22.71 26.35
N LEU A 102 16.04 23.82 26.27
CA LEU A 102 17.48 23.86 26.52
C LEU A 102 17.83 23.57 27.98
N ALA A 103 16.93 23.90 28.92
CA ALA A 103 17.08 23.60 30.34
C ALA A 103 16.77 22.13 30.71
N LEU A 104 16.12 21.36 29.81
CA LEU A 104 15.85 19.95 30.05
C LEU A 104 17.14 19.10 29.96
N PRO A 105 17.38 18.17 30.92
CA PRO A 105 18.53 17.30 30.90
C PRO A 105 18.49 16.27 29.75
N VAL A 106 19.67 15.95 29.23
CA VAL A 106 19.89 14.83 28.31
C VAL A 106 20.26 13.58 29.14
N THR A 107 19.22 12.86 29.55
CA THR A 107 19.28 11.75 30.51
C THR A 107 19.88 10.45 29.95
N GLY A 108 19.69 10.16 28.66
CA GLY A 108 19.92 8.86 28.04
C GLY A 108 18.82 7.83 28.38
N ARG A 109 17.64 8.30 28.81
CA ARG A 109 16.53 7.44 29.24
C ARG A 109 15.94 6.62 28.09
N LEU A 110 15.78 5.33 28.33
CA LEU A 110 15.13 4.37 27.44
C LEU A 110 13.74 3.98 27.95
N THR A 111 12.89 3.52 27.04
CA THR A 111 11.59 2.94 27.39
C THR A 111 11.71 1.56 27.98
N LEU A 112 10.77 1.22 28.86
CA LEU A 112 10.63 -0.12 29.39
C LEU A 112 9.37 -0.79 28.85
N ALA A 113 9.46 -2.10 28.59
CA ALA A 113 8.30 -2.91 28.21
C ALA A 113 7.19 -2.81 29.28
N THR A 114 7.62 -2.92 30.53
CA THR A 114 6.83 -2.84 31.76
C THR A 114 7.73 -2.35 32.89
N HIS A 115 7.13 -1.74 33.90
CA HIS A 115 7.81 -1.31 35.12
C HIS A 115 7.79 -2.36 36.23
N ASP A 116 6.94 -3.38 36.12
CA ASP A 116 6.88 -4.47 37.08
C ASP A 116 8.13 -5.37 36.97
N PRO A 117 8.99 -5.43 38.01
CA PRO A 117 10.19 -6.26 38.00
C PRO A 117 9.88 -7.75 37.79
N ARG A 118 8.75 -8.26 38.31
CA ARG A 118 8.40 -9.69 38.14
C ARG A 118 7.99 -9.99 36.71
N ALA A 119 7.29 -9.06 36.06
CA ALA A 119 6.98 -9.16 34.65
C ALA A 119 8.26 -9.12 33.79
N LEU A 120 9.26 -8.31 34.17
CA LEU A 120 10.58 -8.32 33.50
C LEU A 120 11.34 -9.65 33.70
N GLN A 121 11.27 -10.28 34.89
CA GLN A 121 11.91 -11.59 35.13
C GLN A 121 11.41 -12.69 34.17
N VAL A 122 10.15 -12.63 33.74
CA VAL A 122 9.57 -13.60 32.78
C VAL A 122 9.75 -13.18 31.31
N MET A 123 10.30 -11.98 31.06
CA MET A 123 10.58 -11.43 29.73
C MET A 123 12.07 -11.00 29.62
N PRO A 124 13.02 -11.94 29.68
CA PRO A 124 14.45 -11.61 29.72
C PRO A 124 14.93 -10.76 28.53
N GLU A 125 14.32 -10.90 27.35
CA GLU A 125 14.57 -10.08 26.15
C GLU A 125 14.20 -8.60 26.32
N SER A 126 13.37 -8.30 27.31
CA SER A 126 12.96 -6.94 27.68
C SER A 126 13.54 -6.47 29.02
N ASP A 127 14.31 -7.31 29.71
CA ASP A 127 14.91 -6.99 31.00
C ASP A 127 16.37 -6.54 30.82
N PRO A 128 16.67 -5.22 30.93
CA PRO A 128 18.00 -4.71 30.67
C PRO A 128 19.00 -5.16 31.73
N GLN A 129 20.26 -5.28 31.30
CA GLN A 129 21.38 -5.65 32.16
C GLN A 129 22.26 -4.44 32.43
N ALA A 130 22.72 -4.31 33.67
CA ALA A 130 23.69 -3.30 34.07
C ALA A 130 25.04 -3.56 33.40
N GLY A 131 25.57 -2.56 32.71
CA GLY A 131 26.84 -2.59 32.01
C GLY A 131 27.50 -1.20 32.02
N PRO A 132 28.68 -1.05 31.39
CA PRO A 132 29.38 0.23 31.33
C PRO A 132 28.48 1.35 30.78
N GLY A 133 28.34 2.44 31.55
CA GLY A 133 27.51 3.58 31.16
C GLY A 133 25.99 3.37 31.29
N HIS A 134 25.53 2.28 31.92
CA HIS A 134 24.11 2.07 32.26
C HIS A 134 23.85 2.45 33.71
N SER A 135 22.68 3.03 33.98
CA SER A 135 22.19 3.21 35.35
C SER A 135 20.69 2.95 35.43
N PHE A 136 20.27 2.49 36.61
CA PHE A 136 18.87 2.27 36.95
C PHE A 136 18.48 3.28 38.02
N VAL A 137 17.38 3.98 37.78
CA VAL A 137 16.88 5.03 38.69
C VAL A 137 15.45 4.68 39.06
N HIS A 138 15.15 4.71 40.35
CA HIS A 138 13.80 4.54 40.86
C HIS A 138 13.38 5.80 41.61
N PHE A 139 12.29 6.42 41.16
CA PHE A 139 11.68 7.56 41.83
C PHE A 139 10.56 7.11 42.76
N ALA A 140 10.29 7.89 43.79
CA ALA A 140 9.08 7.72 44.60
C ALA A 140 7.83 7.80 43.71
N ARG A 141 6.75 7.12 44.11
CA ARG A 141 5.49 7.09 43.37
C ARG A 141 5.07 8.51 42.96
N PRO A 142 4.99 8.81 41.65
CA PRO A 142 4.51 10.10 41.20
C PRO A 142 3.05 10.31 41.61
N THR A 143 2.70 11.53 41.97
CA THR A 143 1.35 11.92 42.35
C THR A 143 0.76 12.99 41.44
N GLN A 144 1.55 13.48 40.48
CA GLN A 144 1.18 14.57 39.59
C GLN A 144 1.22 14.19 38.10
N VAL A 145 0.51 14.97 37.30
CA VAL A 145 0.53 15.00 35.84
C VAL A 145 0.83 16.43 35.42
N VAL A 146 1.65 16.62 34.39
CA VAL A 146 1.94 17.94 33.83
C VAL A 146 1.24 18.12 32.51
N VAL A 147 0.56 19.25 32.35
CA VAL A 147 0.05 19.73 31.05
C VAL A 147 0.95 20.86 30.56
N LEU A 148 1.37 20.79 29.31
CA LEU A 148 2.20 21.81 28.65
C LEU A 148 1.48 22.28 27.37
N ASN A 149 1.34 23.59 27.18
CA ASN A 149 0.74 24.20 25.99
C ASN A 149 1.79 24.91 25.12
N SER A 150 1.41 25.52 24.00
CA SER A 150 2.36 26.18 23.09
C SER A 150 3.11 27.37 23.69
N SER A 151 2.63 27.93 24.81
CA SER A 151 3.34 28.98 25.55
C SER A 151 4.55 28.47 26.36
N GLY A 152 4.71 27.15 26.51
CA GLY A 152 5.82 26.54 27.23
C GLY A 152 5.72 26.62 28.76
N LEU A 153 4.57 27.06 29.29
CA LEU A 153 4.34 27.12 30.74
C LEU A 153 3.75 25.80 31.26
N PRO A 154 4.43 25.11 32.21
CA PRO A 154 3.95 23.85 32.77
C PRO A 154 2.83 24.07 33.79
N CYS A 155 1.83 23.20 33.72
CA CYS A 155 0.66 23.21 34.60
C CYS A 155 0.60 21.88 35.38
N LEU A 156 0.96 21.94 36.65
CA LEU A 156 1.08 20.77 37.53
C LEU A 156 -0.27 20.45 38.18
N LEU A 157 -0.78 19.25 37.95
CA LEU A 157 -2.07 18.78 38.45
C LEU A 157 -1.91 17.48 39.22
N ARG A 158 -2.72 17.27 40.26
CA ARG A 158 -2.75 15.98 40.97
C ARG A 158 -3.36 14.90 40.08
N HIS A 159 -2.70 13.77 39.97
CA HIS A 159 -3.22 12.60 39.25
C HIS A 159 -4.52 12.09 39.89
N GLN A 160 -5.53 11.79 39.07
CA GLN A 160 -6.75 11.09 39.48
C GLN A 160 -7.00 9.85 38.62
N PRO A 161 -7.22 8.67 39.24
CA PRO A 161 -7.63 7.47 38.51
C PRO A 161 -8.93 7.67 37.74
N GLY A 162 -9.02 7.14 36.52
CA GLY A 162 -10.20 7.29 35.67
C GLY A 162 -10.28 8.61 34.91
N ALA A 163 -9.39 9.57 35.19
CA ALA A 163 -9.34 10.83 34.46
C ALA A 163 -8.71 10.66 33.08
N TRP A 164 -9.25 11.42 32.14
CA TRP A 164 -8.88 11.49 30.74
C TRP A 164 -8.02 12.73 30.47
N ALA A 165 -7.25 12.74 29.38
CA ALA A 165 -6.40 13.90 29.05
C ALA A 165 -7.19 15.22 29.02
N GLN A 166 -8.43 15.20 28.51
CA GLN A 166 -9.33 16.34 28.48
C GLN A 166 -9.68 16.90 29.88
N ASP A 167 -9.82 16.03 30.89
CA ASP A 167 -10.12 16.47 32.26
C ASP A 167 -8.97 17.33 32.81
N TYR A 168 -7.72 16.92 32.55
CA TYR A 168 -6.53 17.66 32.93
C TYR A 168 -6.42 19.00 32.18
N LEU A 169 -6.74 19.04 30.88
CA LEU A 169 -6.79 20.31 30.12
C LEU A 169 -7.79 21.29 30.73
N GLN A 170 -8.99 20.83 31.09
CA GLN A 170 -10.04 21.66 31.69
C GLN A 170 -9.68 22.13 33.11
N ALA A 171 -9.00 21.31 33.91
CA ALA A 171 -8.49 21.75 35.21
C ALA A 171 -7.41 22.83 35.05
N CYS A 172 -6.51 22.67 34.09
CA CYS A 172 -5.49 23.66 33.81
C CYS A 172 -6.08 25.01 33.35
N ALA A 173 -7.07 24.96 32.46
CA ALA A 173 -7.84 26.13 32.02
C ALA A 173 -8.37 26.97 33.19
N ARG A 174 -9.01 26.28 34.15
CA ARG A 174 -9.64 26.89 35.32
C ARG A 174 -8.61 27.51 36.26
N LEU A 175 -7.44 26.87 36.43
CA LEU A 175 -6.36 27.37 37.28
C LEU A 175 -5.80 28.71 36.79
N HIS A 176 -5.66 28.88 35.48
CA HIS A 176 -5.09 30.11 34.91
C HIS A 176 -6.13 31.22 34.67
N ALA A 177 -7.39 31.03 35.10
CA ALA A 177 -8.51 31.94 34.82
C ALA A 177 -8.59 32.40 33.35
N ALA A 178 -8.08 31.55 32.44
CA ALA A 178 -7.94 31.83 31.04
C ALA A 178 -9.03 31.09 30.27
N HIS A 179 -9.51 31.67 29.16
CA HIS A 179 -10.16 30.85 28.15
C HIS A 179 -9.14 29.85 27.64
N SER A 180 -9.38 28.55 27.80
CA SER A 180 -8.53 27.55 27.16
C SER A 180 -8.74 27.64 25.65
N PRO A 181 -7.74 28.08 24.88
CA PRO A 181 -7.75 27.90 23.44
C PRO A 181 -8.06 26.44 23.08
N PRO A 182 -8.86 26.18 22.04
CA PRO A 182 -9.26 24.82 21.69
C PRO A 182 -8.04 23.98 21.35
N VAL A 183 -7.94 22.77 21.90
CA VAL A 183 -6.90 21.79 21.59
C VAL A 183 -7.53 20.67 20.77
N ASP A 184 -6.92 20.34 19.64
CA ASP A 184 -7.41 19.27 18.77
C ASP A 184 -6.76 17.93 19.11
N THR A 185 -5.45 17.91 19.29
CA THR A 185 -4.67 16.69 19.54
C THR A 185 -3.78 16.90 20.75
N VAL A 186 -3.67 15.88 21.59
CA VAL A 186 -2.71 15.83 22.69
C VAL A 186 -1.73 14.70 22.47
N TRP A 187 -0.50 14.87 22.94
CA TRP A 187 0.51 13.82 23.03
C TRP A 187 0.77 13.53 24.50
N VAL A 188 0.54 12.28 24.90
CA VAL A 188 0.75 11.81 26.26
C VAL A 188 2.02 10.99 26.30
N ALA A 189 3.04 11.53 26.96
CA ALA A 189 4.24 10.81 27.37
C ALA A 189 3.97 10.18 28.73
N GLN A 190 3.71 8.89 28.73
CA GLN A 190 3.42 8.09 29.92
C GLN A 190 4.66 7.96 30.79
N ALA A 191 4.47 7.61 32.07
CA ALA A 191 5.58 7.42 32.99
C ALA A 191 6.54 6.31 32.56
N ASP A 192 6.13 5.39 31.67
CA ASP A 192 6.98 4.35 31.06
C ASP A 192 7.82 4.79 29.85
N GLY A 193 7.75 6.09 29.53
CA GLY A 193 8.43 6.69 28.40
C GLY A 193 7.74 6.44 27.06
N ARG A 194 6.56 5.79 27.04
CA ARG A 194 5.78 5.66 25.81
C ARG A 194 5.06 6.96 25.48
N VAL A 195 5.03 7.27 24.19
CA VAL A 195 4.34 8.45 23.67
C VAL A 195 3.20 8.00 22.77
N GLN A 196 2.02 8.55 23.00
CA GLN A 196 0.84 8.33 22.17
C GLN A 196 0.08 9.62 21.96
N SER A 197 -0.50 9.80 20.77
CA SER A 197 -1.31 10.98 20.44
C SER A 197 -2.79 10.64 20.36
N PHE A 198 -3.65 11.51 20.87
CA PHE A 198 -5.10 11.34 20.87
C PHE A 198 -5.80 12.61 20.42
N GLY A 199 -6.87 12.45 19.63
CA GLY A 199 -7.80 13.54 19.35
C GLY A 199 -8.71 13.77 20.55
N VAL A 200 -8.81 15.02 21.00
CA VAL A 200 -9.58 15.42 22.18
C VAL A 200 -10.68 16.44 21.87
N ALA A 201 -10.70 17.00 20.66
CA ALA A 201 -11.76 17.90 20.24
C ALA A 201 -13.00 17.13 19.77
N PRO A 202 -14.20 17.73 19.82
CA PRO A 202 -15.43 17.07 19.40
C PRO A 202 -15.40 16.47 17.97
N TRP A 203 -14.64 17.07 17.05
CA TRP A 203 -14.58 16.63 15.65
C TRP A 203 -13.64 15.42 15.45
N ASN A 204 -12.57 15.30 16.24
CA ASN A 204 -11.55 14.25 16.10
C ASN A 204 -11.41 13.33 17.32
N LEU A 205 -12.34 13.39 18.28
CA LEU A 205 -12.29 12.59 19.51
C LEU A 205 -11.98 11.12 19.22
N SER A 206 -10.96 10.57 19.87
CA SER A 206 -10.46 9.21 19.64
C SER A 206 -10.37 8.39 20.93
N PRO A 207 -10.39 7.05 20.86
CA PRO A 207 -10.04 6.20 22.00
C PRO A 207 -8.66 6.54 22.53
N GLN A 208 -8.52 6.56 23.86
CA GLN A 208 -7.31 7.01 24.53
C GLN A 208 -7.01 6.19 25.77
N TYR A 209 -5.73 6.08 26.10
CA TYR A 209 -5.29 5.52 27.38
C TYR A 209 -5.35 6.60 28.46
N GLN A 210 -5.66 6.20 29.69
CA GLN A 210 -5.63 7.11 30.84
C GLN A 210 -4.18 7.57 31.10
N PRO A 211 -3.93 8.86 31.33
CA PRO A 211 -2.61 9.34 31.76
C PRO A 211 -2.20 8.68 33.09
N SER A 212 -1.02 8.06 33.13
CA SER A 212 -0.48 7.48 34.35
C SER A 212 -0.05 8.57 35.36
N PRO A 213 0.09 8.26 36.66
CA PRO A 213 0.80 9.15 37.57
C PRO A 213 2.21 9.41 37.04
N GLY A 214 2.62 10.68 36.94
CA GLY A 214 3.90 11.09 36.38
C GLY A 214 3.89 11.36 34.87
N ALA A 215 2.74 11.26 34.21
CA ALA A 215 2.63 11.52 32.78
C ALA A 215 2.81 13.01 32.42
N TRP A 216 3.35 13.24 31.23
CA TRP A 216 3.45 14.54 30.58
C TRP A 216 2.44 14.61 29.43
N ILE A 217 1.62 15.65 29.40
CA ILE A 217 0.62 15.90 28.37
C ILE A 217 1.03 17.15 27.60
N TRP A 218 1.49 16.98 26.36
CA TRP A 218 1.71 18.05 25.40
C TRP A 218 0.41 18.35 24.65
N ALA A 219 -0.09 19.57 24.76
CA ALA A 219 -1.40 19.99 24.27
C ALA A 219 -1.30 21.35 23.56
N PRO A 220 -0.73 21.40 22.34
CA PRO A 220 -0.63 22.62 21.59
C PRO A 220 -2.02 23.13 21.19
N GLU A 221 -2.20 24.44 21.25
CA GLU A 221 -3.38 25.13 20.81
C GLU A 221 -3.67 24.88 19.32
N ARG A 222 -4.97 24.84 18.97
CA ARG A 222 -5.42 24.88 17.58
C ARG A 222 -4.84 26.13 16.91
N ASN A 223 -4.30 25.95 15.71
CA ASN A 223 -3.62 26.99 14.93
C ASN A 223 -2.31 27.51 15.54
N SER A 224 -1.68 26.80 16.48
CA SER A 224 -0.28 27.07 16.88
C SER A 224 0.73 26.84 15.74
N GLY A 225 0.28 26.28 14.61
CA GLY A 225 1.08 25.90 13.43
C GLY A 225 2.22 24.91 13.73
N LEU A 226 2.21 24.29 14.92
CA LEU A 226 3.11 23.21 15.30
C LEU A 226 2.63 21.91 14.65
N GLY A 227 3.41 21.39 13.71
CA GLY A 227 3.11 20.15 13.00
C GLY A 227 3.06 18.91 13.91
N PRO A 228 2.41 17.82 13.44
CA PRO A 228 2.27 16.59 14.22
C PRO A 228 3.61 15.89 14.49
N GLU A 229 4.58 15.99 13.59
CA GLU A 229 5.91 15.37 13.76
C GLU A 229 6.76 16.15 14.77
N LEU A 230 6.77 17.48 14.69
CA LEU A 230 7.40 18.33 15.71
C LEU A 230 6.82 18.05 17.10
N SER A 231 5.49 18.00 17.21
CA SER A 231 4.80 17.65 18.46
C SER A 231 5.13 16.24 18.95
N SER A 232 5.27 15.28 18.04
CA SER A 232 5.68 13.91 18.36
C SER A 232 7.12 13.84 18.85
N ASN A 233 8.05 14.55 18.21
CA ASN A 233 9.45 14.65 18.62
C ASN A 233 9.59 15.33 19.98
N LEU A 234 8.82 16.40 20.22
CA LEU A 234 8.75 17.07 21.51
C LEU A 234 8.24 16.11 22.59
N ALA A 235 7.12 15.42 22.36
CA ALA A 235 6.60 14.46 23.32
C ALA A 235 7.55 13.28 23.59
N ARG A 236 8.31 12.82 22.58
CA ARG A 236 9.41 11.86 22.75
C ARG A 236 10.52 12.40 23.63
N LEU A 237 10.87 13.67 23.48
CA LEU A 237 11.82 14.33 24.37
C LEU A 237 11.27 14.41 25.80
N LEU A 238 10.00 14.75 25.99
CA LEU A 238 9.36 14.77 27.32
C LEU A 238 9.34 13.38 27.97
N ALA A 239 9.10 12.33 27.20
CA ALA A 239 9.15 10.94 27.68
C ALA A 239 10.52 10.52 28.24
N THR A 240 11.60 11.24 27.90
CA THR A 240 12.94 10.98 28.44
C THR A 240 13.21 11.67 29.78
N GLN A 241 12.31 12.52 30.26
CA GLN A 241 12.48 13.31 31.48
C GLN A 241 12.05 12.56 32.75
N ALA A 242 12.49 13.05 33.91
CA ALA A 242 12.02 12.59 35.22
C ALA A 242 10.52 12.87 35.42
N PRO A 243 9.82 12.14 36.32
CA PRO A 243 8.46 12.48 36.70
C PRO A 243 8.38 13.93 37.23
N PRO A 244 7.25 14.64 37.03
CA PRO A 244 7.09 16.02 37.45
C PRO A 244 7.47 16.33 38.90
N ASP A 245 7.08 15.45 39.83
CA ASP A 245 7.35 15.57 41.26
C ASP A 245 8.86 15.60 41.60
N ALA A 246 9.68 15.00 40.74
CA ALA A 246 11.13 14.89 40.90
C ALA A 246 11.91 15.86 40.01
N HIS A 247 11.25 16.65 39.15
CA HIS A 247 11.91 17.45 38.14
C HIS A 247 12.33 18.84 38.67
N PRO A 248 13.65 19.16 38.75
CA PRO A 248 14.13 20.40 39.39
C PRO A 248 13.56 21.69 38.79
N ALA A 249 13.42 21.77 37.46
CA ALA A 249 12.87 22.94 36.78
C ALA A 249 11.37 23.20 37.09
N LEU A 250 10.67 22.22 37.67
CA LEU A 250 9.25 22.33 38.04
C LEU A 250 9.04 22.62 39.53
N GLN A 251 10.08 22.53 40.37
CA GLN A 251 10.00 22.74 41.82
C GLN A 251 9.63 24.18 42.22
N GLY A 252 9.82 25.16 41.34
CA GLY A 252 9.37 26.54 41.52
C GLY A 252 7.97 26.87 40.97
N HIS A 253 7.35 25.92 40.25
CA HIS A 253 6.04 26.07 39.60
C HIS A 253 4.91 25.34 40.36
N SER A 254 5.19 24.91 41.60
CA SER A 254 4.20 24.27 42.47
C SER A 254 3.12 25.28 42.88
N THR A 255 1.95 25.21 42.27
CA THR A 255 0.75 25.90 42.79
C THR A 255 0.38 25.28 44.15
N PRO A 256 0.10 26.09 45.20
CA PRO A 256 -0.28 25.57 46.49
C PRO A 256 -1.52 24.67 46.38
N ALA A 257 -1.42 23.51 47.04
CA ALA A 257 -2.30 22.36 46.97
C ALA A 257 -3.68 22.55 47.65
N ALA A 258 -4.42 23.61 47.32
CA ALA A 258 -5.85 23.67 47.55
C ALA A 258 -6.54 23.10 46.30
N ALA A 259 -6.73 21.78 46.31
CA ALA A 259 -7.37 20.95 45.29
C ALA A 259 -8.29 21.71 44.31
N VAL A 260 -7.78 22.04 43.11
CA VAL A 260 -8.64 21.92 41.94
C VAL A 260 -8.84 20.43 41.75
N ALA A 261 -9.83 19.90 42.47
CA ALA A 261 -10.40 18.63 42.10
C ALA A 261 -10.74 18.77 40.61
N LEU A 262 -10.22 17.85 39.77
CA LEU A 262 -10.89 17.58 38.51
C LEU A 262 -12.37 17.47 38.89
N ALA A 263 -13.23 18.29 38.27
CA ALA A 263 -14.66 18.28 38.61
C ALA A 263 -15.07 16.81 38.60
N GLN A 264 -15.77 16.32 39.65
CA GLN A 264 -16.05 14.89 39.85
C GLN A 264 -16.20 14.26 38.48
N PRO A 265 -15.26 13.40 38.04
CA PRO A 265 -15.28 12.91 36.67
C PRO A 265 -16.69 12.34 36.51
N ASN A 266 -17.50 12.96 35.66
CA ASN A 266 -18.90 12.58 35.47
C ASN A 266 -18.89 11.25 34.73
N LEU A 267 -18.34 10.19 35.36
CA LEU A 267 -17.80 8.95 34.77
C LEU A 267 -17.81 9.08 33.25
N HIS A 268 -16.97 9.99 32.74
CA HIS A 268 -17.07 10.37 31.34
C HIS A 268 -16.85 9.07 30.56
N HIS A 269 -17.85 8.70 29.76
CA HIS A 269 -17.77 7.50 28.94
C HIS A 269 -16.47 7.57 28.16
N GLU A 270 -15.72 6.46 28.17
CA GLU A 270 -14.45 6.33 27.46
C GLU A 270 -14.54 7.04 26.10
N PRO A 271 -13.66 8.01 25.80
CA PRO A 271 -13.71 8.73 24.54
C PRO A 271 -13.72 7.75 23.37
N ARG A 272 -14.65 7.91 22.44
CA ARG A 272 -14.81 7.01 21.30
C ARG A 272 -14.49 7.71 20.00
N GLY A 273 -13.92 6.94 19.08
CA GLY A 273 -13.75 7.33 17.69
C GLY A 273 -15.09 7.51 16.96
N PRO A 274 -15.06 7.93 15.68
CA PRO A 274 -16.26 8.01 14.87
C PRO A 274 -16.90 6.62 14.74
N VAL A 275 -18.22 6.55 14.87
CA VAL A 275 -18.97 5.33 14.63
C VAL A 275 -19.27 5.21 13.13
N LEU A 276 -18.58 4.30 12.49
CA LEU A 276 -18.71 3.99 11.07
C LEU A 276 -19.71 2.86 10.92
N THR A 277 -20.75 3.06 10.11
CA THR A 277 -21.77 2.05 9.81
C THR A 277 -22.05 2.00 8.31
N GLY A 278 -22.40 0.81 7.82
CA GLY A 278 -22.82 0.62 6.43
C GLY A 278 -24.22 1.18 6.14
N ASN A 279 -24.45 1.60 4.90
CA ASN A 279 -25.77 1.90 4.36
C ASN A 279 -26.33 0.68 3.58
N ASP A 280 -27.54 0.77 3.02
CA ASP A 280 -28.19 -0.32 2.28
C ASP A 280 -27.44 -0.73 1.01
N TRP A 281 -26.57 0.17 0.52
CA TRP A 281 -25.68 -0.04 -0.61
C TRP A 281 -24.31 -0.59 -0.15
N GLY A 282 -24.05 -0.75 1.15
CA GLY A 282 -22.80 -1.25 1.73
C GLY A 282 -21.72 -0.18 1.96
N GLU A 283 -21.83 0.98 1.31
CA GLU A 283 -20.93 2.11 1.51
C GLU A 283 -21.06 2.66 2.94
N LEU A 284 -20.05 3.39 3.45
CA LEU A 284 -20.23 4.12 4.70
C LEU A 284 -21.19 5.29 4.49
N GLY A 285 -22.20 5.40 5.36
CA GLY A 285 -23.22 6.43 5.23
C GLY A 285 -24.39 6.27 6.20
N LEU A 286 -25.51 6.88 5.82
CA LEU A 286 -26.75 6.86 6.59
C LEU A 286 -27.55 5.59 6.26
N LEU A 287 -28.69 5.68 5.57
CA LEU A 287 -29.56 4.54 5.25
C LEU A 287 -29.47 4.21 3.75
N GLN A 288 -29.87 5.13 2.88
CA GLN A 288 -29.68 5.03 1.42
C GLN A 288 -28.47 5.83 0.92
N THR A 289 -28.11 6.88 1.66
CA THR A 289 -27.14 7.90 1.24
C THR A 289 -25.73 7.63 1.79
N PRO A 290 -24.68 8.01 1.05
CA PRO A 290 -23.30 7.90 1.51
C PRO A 290 -22.92 9.07 2.43
N SER A 291 -21.84 8.88 3.19
CA SER A 291 -21.13 9.97 3.88
C SER A 291 -19.71 10.11 3.36
N ALA A 292 -19.05 11.22 3.70
CA ALA A 292 -17.63 11.43 3.41
C ALA A 292 -16.69 10.58 4.28
N ARG A 293 -17.25 9.75 5.19
CA ARG A 293 -16.48 8.91 6.11
C ARG A 293 -15.78 7.77 5.39
N MET A 294 -14.56 7.49 5.82
CA MET A 294 -13.71 6.40 5.36
C MET A 294 -13.34 5.51 6.55
N GLY A 295 -13.29 4.19 6.32
CA GLY A 295 -12.69 3.26 7.28
C GLY A 295 -11.16 3.28 7.17
N PRO A 296 -10.46 2.71 8.14
CA PRO A 296 -9.01 2.52 8.03
C PRO A 296 -8.68 1.54 6.90
N ALA A 297 -7.51 1.70 6.30
CA ALA A 297 -7.04 0.81 5.26
C ALA A 297 -7.04 -0.66 5.71
N GLY A 298 -7.45 -1.55 4.79
CA GLY A 298 -7.67 -2.96 5.07
C GLY A 298 -9.08 -3.27 5.57
N THR A 299 -9.93 -2.27 5.85
CA THR A 299 -11.34 -2.50 6.16
C THR A 299 -12.05 -3.20 5.00
N VAL A 300 -12.76 -4.28 5.33
CA VAL A 300 -13.66 -5.00 4.44
C VAL A 300 -15.04 -5.03 5.09
N ARG A 301 -16.08 -4.79 4.30
CA ARG A 301 -17.48 -4.94 4.72
C ARG A 301 -18.25 -5.77 3.72
N THR A 302 -18.98 -6.75 4.21
CA THR A 302 -19.97 -7.49 3.45
C THR A 302 -21.32 -7.24 4.07
N SER A 303 -22.31 -6.83 3.29
CA SER A 303 -23.66 -6.62 3.81
C SER A 303 -24.74 -7.22 2.93
N ILE A 304 -25.82 -7.66 3.56
CA ILE A 304 -27.07 -7.98 2.89
C ILE A 304 -28.13 -7.00 3.37
N SER A 305 -28.85 -6.37 2.43
CA SER A 305 -29.95 -5.45 2.73
C SER A 305 -31.19 -5.81 1.94
N GLN A 306 -32.36 -5.60 2.56
CA GLN A 306 -33.66 -5.82 1.96
C GLN A 306 -34.50 -4.56 2.09
N VAL A 307 -34.79 -3.93 0.95
CA VAL A 307 -35.70 -2.79 0.84
C VAL A 307 -36.58 -3.04 -0.39
N GLN A 308 -37.77 -3.60 -0.18
CA GLN A 308 -38.62 -4.10 -1.26
C GLN A 308 -38.75 -3.07 -2.42
N PRO A 309 -38.55 -3.49 -3.68
CA PRO A 309 -38.34 -4.86 -4.19
C PRO A 309 -36.87 -5.32 -4.26
N TYR A 310 -35.95 -4.57 -3.66
CA TYR A 310 -34.52 -4.77 -3.84
C TYR A 310 -33.88 -5.56 -2.70
N THR A 311 -33.19 -6.64 -3.06
CA THR A 311 -32.23 -7.32 -2.18
C THR A 311 -30.83 -7.03 -2.67
N ARG A 312 -29.94 -6.53 -1.81
CA ARG A 312 -28.55 -6.23 -2.20
C ARG A 312 -27.60 -7.07 -1.39
N LEU A 313 -26.63 -7.67 -2.07
CA LEU A 313 -25.44 -8.25 -1.49
C LEU A 313 -24.25 -7.37 -1.88
N ASN A 314 -23.64 -6.73 -0.89
CA ASN A 314 -22.59 -5.73 -1.07
C ASN A 314 -21.26 -6.25 -0.54
N PHE A 315 -20.17 -5.93 -1.23
CA PHE A 315 -18.80 -6.18 -0.80
C PHE A 315 -17.98 -4.91 -1.00
N MET A 316 -17.55 -4.31 0.10
CA MET A 316 -16.79 -3.05 0.13
C MET A 316 -15.39 -3.30 0.68
N LEU A 317 -14.41 -2.73 0.00
CA LEU A 317 -12.99 -2.82 0.29
C LEU A 317 -12.41 -1.42 0.49
N GLN A 318 -11.53 -1.28 1.46
CA GLN A 318 -10.84 -0.04 1.77
C GLN A 318 -9.33 -0.22 1.52
N PRO A 319 -8.86 -0.23 0.26
CA PRO A 319 -7.45 -0.39 -0.03
C PRO A 319 -6.63 0.76 0.55
N LEU A 320 -7.09 2.02 0.51
CA LEU A 320 -6.39 3.18 1.09
C LEU A 320 -7.30 3.97 2.04
N ASP A 321 -6.73 4.77 2.95
CA ASP A 321 -7.50 5.58 3.91
C ASP A 321 -8.36 6.68 3.24
N TRP A 322 -8.14 6.91 1.94
CA TRP A 322 -8.91 7.83 1.11
C TRP A 322 -9.67 7.13 -0.03
N LEU A 323 -9.46 5.83 -0.26
CA LEU A 323 -10.06 5.08 -1.37
C LEU A 323 -10.93 3.95 -0.83
N GLN A 324 -12.22 3.99 -1.16
CA GLN A 324 -13.15 2.89 -0.99
C GLN A 324 -13.61 2.40 -2.36
N PHE A 325 -13.63 1.10 -2.51
CA PHE A 325 -14.02 0.40 -3.73
C PHE A 325 -15.01 -0.69 -3.36
N GLY A 326 -16.02 -0.96 -4.18
CA GLY A 326 -16.97 -2.03 -3.90
C GLY A 326 -17.55 -2.68 -5.13
N PHE A 327 -18.06 -3.89 -4.94
CA PHE A 327 -18.90 -4.57 -5.91
C PHE A 327 -20.19 -5.04 -5.24
N ARG A 328 -21.27 -5.07 -6.01
CA ARG A 328 -22.61 -5.40 -5.52
C ARG A 328 -23.37 -6.26 -6.50
N TYR A 329 -24.18 -7.15 -5.95
CA TYR A 329 -25.27 -7.82 -6.65
C TYR A 329 -26.61 -7.31 -6.13
N THR A 330 -27.47 -6.84 -7.02
CA THR A 330 -28.82 -6.37 -6.69
C THR A 330 -29.84 -7.31 -7.32
N ASP A 331 -30.65 -7.96 -6.51
CA ASP A 331 -31.85 -8.65 -6.96
C ASP A 331 -33.03 -7.68 -7.03
N ILE A 332 -33.68 -7.64 -8.19
CA ILE A 332 -34.91 -6.88 -8.42
C ILE A 332 -36.07 -7.87 -8.43
N GLY A 333 -36.62 -8.14 -7.25
CA GLY A 333 -37.57 -9.24 -7.05
C GLY A 333 -38.88 -9.13 -7.83
N ASN A 334 -39.20 -7.97 -8.40
CA ASN A 334 -40.40 -7.71 -9.21
C ASN A 334 -40.11 -7.54 -10.72
N ARG A 335 -38.92 -7.93 -11.17
CA ARG A 335 -38.52 -7.95 -12.58
C ARG A 335 -37.85 -9.29 -12.90
N LEU A 336 -38.14 -9.85 -14.08
CA LEU A 336 -37.59 -11.14 -14.53
C LEU A 336 -36.58 -10.93 -15.66
N TYR A 337 -35.64 -11.86 -15.83
CA TYR A 337 -34.79 -11.92 -17.03
C TYR A 337 -35.60 -12.22 -18.31
N GLY A 338 -36.77 -12.82 -18.16
CA GLY A 338 -37.66 -13.21 -19.26
C GLY A 338 -37.47 -14.67 -19.70
N PRO A 339 -38.46 -15.23 -20.40
CA PRO A 339 -38.52 -16.66 -20.72
C PRO A 339 -37.40 -17.15 -21.64
N ALA A 340 -36.81 -16.28 -22.47
CA ALA A 340 -35.75 -16.64 -23.40
C ALA A 340 -34.35 -16.73 -22.75
N ILE A 341 -34.16 -16.19 -21.55
CA ILE A 341 -32.85 -16.10 -20.88
C ILE A 341 -32.82 -17.01 -19.64
N ALA A 342 -33.80 -16.89 -18.74
CA ALA A 342 -33.78 -17.61 -17.45
C ALA A 342 -35.18 -17.89 -16.85
N GLY A 343 -36.24 -17.92 -17.67
CA GLY A 343 -37.58 -18.31 -17.21
C GLY A 343 -38.19 -17.35 -16.17
N ASP A 344 -38.47 -17.89 -14.98
CA ASP A 344 -39.07 -17.24 -13.82
C ASP A 344 -38.05 -16.61 -12.86
N GLN A 345 -36.75 -16.61 -13.21
CA GLN A 345 -35.72 -16.04 -12.37
C GLN A 345 -35.76 -14.50 -12.35
N SER A 346 -35.72 -13.93 -11.15
CA SER A 346 -35.63 -12.47 -10.96
C SER A 346 -34.32 -11.89 -11.49
N LEU A 347 -34.40 -10.68 -12.04
CA LEU A 347 -33.28 -9.97 -12.67
C LEU A 347 -32.21 -9.63 -11.62
N LYS A 348 -30.93 -9.91 -11.96
CA LYS A 348 -29.78 -9.57 -11.12
C LYS A 348 -28.93 -8.52 -11.80
N ASP A 349 -28.80 -7.38 -11.16
CA ASP A 349 -27.88 -6.33 -11.56
C ASP A 349 -26.52 -6.47 -10.84
N LYS A 350 -25.45 -6.03 -11.49
CA LYS A 350 -24.08 -6.01 -10.99
C LYS A 350 -23.58 -4.58 -11.06
N SER A 351 -23.06 -4.05 -9.96
CA SER A 351 -22.48 -2.72 -9.90
C SER A 351 -21.08 -2.72 -9.30
N ILE A 352 -20.28 -1.76 -9.76
CA ILE A 352 -18.97 -1.42 -9.20
C ILE A 352 -19.05 0.02 -8.71
N ASP A 353 -18.60 0.24 -7.48
CA ASP A 353 -18.62 1.55 -6.86
C ASP A 353 -17.22 2.01 -6.47
N LEU A 354 -17.03 3.33 -6.53
CA LEU A 354 -15.79 4.01 -6.17
C LEU A 354 -16.12 5.22 -5.31
N LYS A 355 -15.44 5.38 -4.19
CA LYS A 355 -15.52 6.58 -3.34
C LYS A 355 -14.11 7.07 -3.00
N LEU A 356 -13.88 8.34 -3.27
CA LEU A 356 -12.62 9.05 -3.08
C LEU A 356 -12.82 10.15 -2.04
N ARG A 357 -12.03 10.13 -0.96
CA ARG A 357 -11.97 11.25 -0.01
C ARG A 357 -11.06 12.31 -0.60
N LEU A 358 -11.64 13.45 -0.95
CA LEU A 358 -10.93 14.59 -1.53
C LEU A 358 -10.22 15.41 -0.45
N SER A 359 -10.82 15.52 0.74
CA SER A 359 -10.25 16.27 1.87
C SER A 359 -10.58 15.58 3.20
N PRO A 360 -9.64 15.47 4.15
CA PRO A 360 -9.95 15.14 5.54
C PRO A 360 -10.85 16.19 6.18
N GLU A 361 -11.53 15.78 7.26
CA GLU A 361 -12.15 16.72 8.19
C GLU A 361 -11.06 17.44 8.98
N SER A 362 -11.25 18.74 9.23
CA SER A 362 -10.46 19.52 10.18
C SER A 362 -11.38 20.12 11.24
N ALA A 363 -10.84 20.95 12.13
CA ALA A 363 -11.66 21.69 13.09
C ALA A 363 -12.76 22.55 12.44
N THR A 364 -12.46 23.23 11.33
CA THR A 364 -13.37 24.17 10.65
C THR A 364 -13.89 23.67 9.32
N TRP A 365 -13.22 22.69 8.72
CA TRP A 365 -13.56 22.15 7.41
C TRP A 365 -14.21 20.76 7.53
N PRO A 366 -15.27 20.45 6.78
CA PRO A 366 -15.83 19.09 6.74
C PRO A 366 -14.94 18.15 5.93
N ALA A 367 -15.03 16.84 6.20
CA ALA A 367 -14.50 15.87 5.26
C ALA A 367 -15.29 15.94 3.96
N ILE A 368 -14.63 15.88 2.81
CA ILE A 368 -15.28 15.89 1.50
C ILE A 368 -14.94 14.61 0.76
N ALA A 369 -15.96 13.96 0.20
CA ALA A 369 -15.79 12.81 -0.66
C ALA A 369 -16.60 12.93 -1.96
N LEU A 370 -16.02 12.40 -3.02
CA LEU A 370 -16.64 12.19 -4.32
C LEU A 370 -16.87 10.69 -4.49
N GLY A 371 -18.05 10.29 -4.94
CA GLY A 371 -18.29 8.89 -5.27
C GLY A 371 -19.09 8.70 -6.54
N VAL A 372 -18.92 7.52 -7.11
CA VAL A 372 -19.62 7.04 -8.29
C VAL A 372 -20.08 5.62 -7.99
N ARG A 373 -21.38 5.38 -8.13
CA ARG A 373 -21.99 4.05 -8.05
C ARG A 373 -22.27 3.53 -9.45
N ASP A 374 -22.10 2.23 -9.61
CA ASP A 374 -22.36 1.52 -10.87
C ASP A 374 -21.57 2.10 -12.07
N ILE A 375 -20.26 2.34 -11.88
CA ILE A 375 -19.37 2.88 -12.93
C ILE A 375 -18.99 1.85 -14.00
N GLY A 376 -19.02 0.56 -13.64
CA GLY A 376 -18.54 -0.54 -14.48
C GLY A 376 -19.51 -1.71 -14.59
N GLY A 377 -20.77 -1.51 -14.18
CA GLY A 377 -21.86 -2.49 -14.24
C GLY A 377 -22.81 -2.27 -15.43
N THR A 378 -24.10 -2.56 -15.24
CA THR A 378 -25.12 -2.37 -16.30
C THR A 378 -25.59 -0.92 -16.43
N GLY A 379 -25.33 -0.08 -15.40
CA GLY A 379 -25.71 1.32 -15.38
C GLY A 379 -27.14 1.59 -14.89
N LEU A 380 -27.90 0.57 -14.47
CA LEU A 380 -29.28 0.73 -14.01
C LEU A 380 -29.39 1.66 -12.78
N PHE A 381 -28.41 1.60 -11.87
CA PHE A 381 -28.39 2.41 -10.65
C PHE A 381 -27.26 3.45 -10.65
N ALA A 382 -26.74 3.80 -11.84
CA ALA A 382 -25.67 4.77 -12.01
C ALA A 382 -25.97 6.07 -11.27
N SER A 383 -25.07 6.43 -10.35
CA SER A 383 -25.20 7.63 -9.52
C SER A 383 -23.83 8.26 -9.30
N GLU A 384 -23.79 9.58 -9.27
CA GLU A 384 -22.60 10.32 -8.87
C GLU A 384 -22.94 11.21 -7.68
N TYR A 385 -22.01 11.42 -6.75
CA TYR A 385 -22.27 12.27 -5.60
C TYR A 385 -21.03 12.99 -5.09
N LEU A 386 -21.26 14.19 -4.57
CA LEU A 386 -20.32 14.93 -3.76
C LEU A 386 -20.94 15.12 -2.37
N VAL A 387 -20.24 14.71 -1.32
CA VAL A 387 -20.75 14.74 0.05
C VAL A 387 -19.73 15.35 1.01
N ALA A 388 -20.23 16.19 1.92
CA ALA A 388 -19.48 16.74 3.03
C ALA A 388 -19.99 16.12 4.34
N SER A 389 -19.08 15.74 5.25
CA SER A 389 -19.43 15.23 6.57
C SER A 389 -18.70 15.96 7.69
N LYS A 390 -19.41 16.23 8.78
CA LYS A 390 -18.89 16.94 9.95
C LYS A 390 -19.34 16.25 11.23
N ARG A 391 -18.42 16.04 12.17
CA ARG A 391 -18.67 15.41 13.47
C ARG A 391 -18.54 16.41 14.60
N TRP A 392 -19.37 16.24 15.62
CA TRP A 392 -19.24 16.93 16.90
C TRP A 392 -19.67 16.00 18.05
N GLY A 393 -18.68 15.33 18.63
CA GLY A 393 -18.85 14.34 19.68
C GLY A 393 -19.51 13.07 19.14
N ASN A 394 -20.73 12.81 19.60
CA ASN A 394 -21.52 11.64 19.23
C ASN A 394 -22.46 11.87 18.04
N TRP A 395 -22.51 13.10 17.53
CA TRP A 395 -23.27 13.47 16.35
C TRP A 395 -22.35 13.51 15.12
N ASP A 396 -22.86 13.06 13.99
CA ASP A 396 -22.20 13.15 12.70
C ASP A 396 -23.24 13.47 11.63
N ALA A 397 -23.07 14.58 10.93
CA ALA A 397 -23.96 15.01 9.87
C ALA A 397 -23.29 14.90 8.52
N SER A 398 -24.09 14.60 7.51
CA SER A 398 -23.66 14.57 6.11
C SER A 398 -24.63 15.36 5.25
N LEU A 399 -24.10 16.14 4.31
CA LEU A 399 -24.88 16.88 3.32
C LEU A 399 -24.20 16.73 1.97
N GLY A 400 -24.96 16.38 0.94
CA GLY A 400 -24.42 16.12 -0.38
C GLY A 400 -25.37 16.48 -1.52
N LEU A 401 -24.78 16.49 -2.70
CA LEU A 401 -25.47 16.60 -3.98
C LEU A 401 -25.28 15.29 -4.75
N GLY A 402 -26.38 14.74 -5.25
CA GLY A 402 -26.41 13.53 -6.04
C GLY A 402 -26.91 13.79 -7.46
N TRP A 403 -26.42 13.01 -8.41
CA TRP A 403 -26.85 12.93 -9.80
C TRP A 403 -27.20 11.47 -10.14
N GLY A 404 -27.91 11.26 -11.26
CA GLY A 404 -28.34 9.92 -11.67
C GLY A 404 -29.44 9.36 -10.77
N ASN A 405 -29.42 8.07 -10.44
CA ASN A 405 -30.47 7.44 -9.64
C ASN A 405 -30.62 8.07 -8.24
N MET A 406 -29.50 8.29 -7.53
CA MET A 406 -29.49 8.99 -6.23
C MET A 406 -29.96 10.45 -6.32
N GLY A 407 -29.79 11.08 -7.48
CA GLY A 407 -30.17 12.48 -7.74
C GLY A 407 -31.54 12.66 -8.41
N SER A 408 -32.30 11.58 -8.61
CA SER A 408 -33.43 11.55 -9.56
C SER A 408 -34.60 12.47 -9.17
N ARG A 409 -34.69 12.90 -7.91
CA ARG A 409 -35.67 13.90 -7.46
C ARG A 409 -35.45 15.27 -8.10
N GLY A 410 -34.24 15.58 -8.56
CA GLY A 410 -33.95 16.76 -9.38
C GLY A 410 -34.32 18.11 -8.75
N ASN A 411 -34.27 18.23 -7.41
CA ASN A 411 -34.72 19.44 -6.71
C ASN A 411 -33.72 20.61 -6.76
N VAL A 412 -32.55 20.41 -7.38
CA VAL A 412 -31.53 21.44 -7.58
C VAL A 412 -31.04 21.45 -9.04
N SER A 413 -30.92 22.64 -9.62
CA SER A 413 -30.31 22.81 -10.95
C SER A 413 -28.84 22.39 -10.92
N ASN A 414 -28.34 21.76 -11.98
CA ASN A 414 -26.95 21.31 -12.01
C ASN A 414 -25.97 22.50 -11.88
N PRO A 415 -25.15 22.58 -10.81
CA PRO A 415 -24.17 23.65 -10.65
C PRO A 415 -23.11 23.65 -11.76
N LEU A 416 -22.83 22.50 -12.37
CA LEU A 416 -21.82 22.36 -13.42
C LEU A 416 -22.28 22.90 -14.78
N ARG A 417 -23.53 23.35 -14.94
CA ARG A 417 -23.99 24.02 -16.17
C ARG A 417 -23.16 25.26 -16.52
N LEU A 418 -22.53 25.88 -15.52
CA LEU A 418 -21.61 27.01 -15.70
C LEU A 418 -20.34 26.62 -16.48
N LEU A 419 -19.97 25.34 -16.48
CA LEU A 419 -18.82 24.80 -17.21
C LEU A 419 -19.18 24.35 -18.63
N GLY A 420 -20.45 24.36 -19.01
CA GLY A 420 -20.92 24.01 -20.35
C GLY A 420 -22.32 23.41 -20.38
N SER A 421 -23.01 23.57 -21.52
CA SER A 421 -24.39 23.09 -21.73
C SER A 421 -24.54 21.56 -21.63
N ARG A 422 -23.45 20.80 -21.80
CA ARG A 422 -23.46 19.32 -21.67
C ARG A 422 -23.92 18.82 -20.30
N PHE A 423 -23.79 19.64 -19.25
CA PHE A 423 -24.17 19.27 -17.90
C PHE A 423 -25.67 19.44 -17.62
N GLU A 424 -26.39 20.16 -18.47
CA GLU A 424 -27.80 20.48 -18.24
C GLU A 424 -28.72 19.27 -18.39
N GLN A 425 -28.45 18.41 -19.38
CA GLN A 425 -29.28 17.26 -19.69
C GLN A 425 -28.48 15.96 -19.56
N ARG A 426 -29.03 15.00 -18.82
CA ARG A 426 -28.50 13.65 -18.79
C ARG A 426 -29.03 12.91 -20.01
N ALA A 427 -28.13 12.46 -20.88
CA ALA A 427 -28.53 11.62 -22.01
C ALA A 427 -29.19 10.34 -21.49
N ALA A 428 -30.22 9.84 -22.17
CA ALA A 428 -30.95 8.64 -21.77
C ALA A 428 -30.00 7.47 -21.45
N ALA A 429 -30.35 6.66 -20.45
CA ALA A 429 -29.59 5.45 -20.13
C ALA A 429 -29.54 4.59 -21.40
N ASP A 430 -28.34 4.29 -21.87
CA ASP A 430 -28.18 3.32 -22.95
C ASP A 430 -28.16 2.01 -22.20
N VAL A 431 -29.32 1.39 -22.04
CA VAL A 431 -29.49 0.09 -21.37
C VAL A 431 -28.96 -0.98 -22.32
N GLY A 432 -27.67 -0.86 -22.65
CA GLY A 432 -26.92 -1.84 -23.42
C GLY A 432 -26.56 -3.03 -22.55
N GLN A 433 -25.72 -3.91 -23.07
CA GLN A 433 -25.33 -5.12 -22.35
C GLN A 433 -24.43 -4.85 -21.12
N GLY A 434 -24.14 -3.61 -20.72
CA GLY A 434 -23.29 -3.27 -19.57
C GLY A 434 -21.79 -3.17 -19.88
N GLY A 435 -21.04 -2.50 -19.00
CA GLY A 435 -19.58 -2.44 -18.99
C GLY A 435 -18.88 -1.41 -19.90
N ASP A 436 -19.60 -0.44 -20.47
CA ASP A 436 -19.02 0.78 -21.06
C ASP A 436 -18.85 1.87 -19.99
N PHE A 437 -17.61 2.34 -19.78
CA PHE A 437 -17.34 3.50 -18.93
C PHE A 437 -17.81 4.77 -19.64
N ASN A 438 -19.09 5.10 -19.54
CA ASN A 438 -19.63 6.31 -20.17
C ASN A 438 -19.38 7.53 -19.29
N LEU A 439 -18.10 7.94 -19.19
CA LEU A 439 -17.64 9.11 -18.43
C LEU A 439 -18.37 10.40 -18.81
N ASN A 440 -18.98 10.46 -20.01
CA ASN A 440 -19.70 11.63 -20.51
C ASN A 440 -21.01 11.90 -19.77
N LYS A 441 -21.61 10.86 -19.15
CA LYS A 441 -22.88 10.98 -18.41
C LYS A 441 -22.67 11.39 -16.95
N LEU A 442 -21.43 11.34 -16.45
CA LEU A 442 -21.12 11.68 -15.07
C LEU A 442 -21.46 13.14 -14.77
N PHE A 443 -22.17 13.37 -13.67
CA PHE A 443 -22.55 14.69 -13.18
C PHE A 443 -23.39 15.52 -14.17
N THR A 444 -24.15 14.86 -15.05
CA THR A 444 -25.07 15.52 -16.00
C THR A 444 -26.53 15.38 -15.55
N GLY A 445 -27.36 16.34 -15.96
CA GLY A 445 -28.77 16.44 -15.60
C GLY A 445 -29.03 17.15 -14.26
N PRO A 446 -30.30 17.35 -13.88
CA PRO A 446 -30.68 17.88 -12.58
C PRO A 446 -30.08 17.07 -11.42
N ALA A 447 -29.73 17.75 -10.34
CA ALA A 447 -29.17 17.16 -9.13
C ALA A 447 -30.22 17.13 -8.02
N ALA A 448 -29.99 16.32 -6.99
CA ALA A 448 -30.76 16.38 -5.76
C ALA A 448 -29.89 16.57 -4.52
N VAL A 449 -30.37 17.36 -3.57
CA VAL A 449 -29.80 17.42 -2.23
C VAL A 449 -30.21 16.17 -1.46
N PHE A 450 -29.22 15.54 -0.82
CA PHE A 450 -29.43 14.47 0.14
C PHE A 450 -28.59 14.74 1.39
N GLY A 451 -28.93 14.09 2.49
CA GLY A 451 -28.13 14.22 3.70
C GLY A 451 -28.89 13.80 4.95
N GLY A 452 -28.32 14.07 6.10
CA GLY A 452 -28.95 13.75 7.37
C GLY A 452 -27.96 13.70 8.52
N VAL A 453 -28.42 13.16 9.63
CA VAL A 453 -27.69 13.08 10.88
C VAL A 453 -27.71 11.67 11.43
N GLN A 454 -26.61 11.27 12.04
CA GLN A 454 -26.55 10.11 12.92
C GLN A 454 -26.12 10.52 14.32
N TRP A 455 -26.68 9.84 15.32
CA TRP A 455 -26.29 9.96 16.72
C TRP A 455 -25.94 8.58 17.28
N ALA A 456 -24.71 8.44 17.77
CA ALA A 456 -24.25 7.24 18.44
C ALA A 456 -24.42 7.37 19.95
N SER A 457 -25.07 6.39 20.58
CA SER A 457 -25.20 6.41 22.04
C SER A 457 -23.82 6.28 22.73
N PRO A 458 -23.47 7.16 23.68
CA PRO A 458 -22.22 7.03 24.42
C PRO A 458 -22.18 5.79 25.34
N SER A 459 -23.32 5.36 25.86
CA SER A 459 -23.41 4.27 26.86
C SER A 459 -23.85 2.92 26.30
N SER A 460 -24.38 2.89 25.08
CA SER A 460 -25.00 1.69 24.51
C SER A 460 -24.59 1.48 23.03
N PRO A 461 -24.75 0.27 22.47
CA PRO A 461 -24.35 -0.02 21.09
C PRO A 461 -25.31 0.51 20.01
N TRP A 462 -26.25 1.38 20.37
CA TRP A 462 -27.29 1.89 19.46
C TRP A 462 -26.83 3.13 18.69
N VAL A 463 -27.14 3.17 17.40
CA VAL A 463 -26.97 4.33 16.53
C VAL A 463 -28.30 4.68 15.89
N PHE A 464 -28.71 5.94 16.00
CA PHE A 464 -29.96 6.45 15.44
C PHE A 464 -29.64 7.30 14.22
N LYS A 465 -30.44 7.17 13.15
CA LYS A 465 -30.23 7.83 11.87
C LYS A 465 -31.51 8.50 11.40
N ALA A 466 -31.39 9.73 10.92
CA ALA A 466 -32.42 10.43 10.17
C ALA A 466 -31.81 10.95 8.86
N GLU A 467 -32.47 10.65 7.74
CA GLU A 467 -31.96 10.89 6.40
C GLU A 467 -33.02 11.52 5.49
N LEU A 468 -32.60 12.47 4.66
CA LEU A 468 -33.31 12.98 3.50
C LEU A 468 -32.76 12.30 2.24
N ASP A 469 -33.61 11.54 1.55
CA ASP A 469 -33.25 10.79 0.34
C ASP A 469 -33.43 11.64 -0.94
N GLY A 470 -32.37 11.70 -1.74
CA GLY A 470 -32.34 12.38 -3.03
C GLY A 470 -33.02 11.59 -4.16
N ASN A 471 -33.30 10.30 -3.97
CA ASN A 471 -33.97 9.47 -4.98
C ASN A 471 -35.51 9.69 -4.93
N SER A 472 -36.13 9.82 -6.10
CA SER A 472 -37.58 9.91 -6.26
C SER A 472 -38.27 8.54 -6.21
N TYR A 473 -37.56 7.46 -6.56
CA TYR A 473 -38.07 6.10 -6.81
C TYR A 473 -39.23 5.97 -7.83
N GLN A 474 -39.79 7.08 -8.33
CA GLN A 474 -40.74 7.08 -9.45
C GLN A 474 -40.03 6.90 -10.79
N ALA A 475 -38.76 7.32 -10.87
CA ALA A 475 -37.90 7.20 -12.05
C ALA A 475 -36.93 6.00 -11.95
N GLU A 476 -37.38 4.90 -11.34
CA GLU A 476 -36.56 3.69 -11.23
C GLU A 476 -36.39 3.01 -12.60
N PRO A 477 -35.23 2.40 -12.86
CA PRO A 477 -34.94 1.74 -14.12
C PRO A 477 -35.91 0.57 -14.41
N LEU A 478 -36.02 0.17 -15.68
CA LEU A 478 -36.90 -0.92 -16.14
C LEU A 478 -38.39 -0.67 -15.85
N ASP A 479 -38.81 0.58 -16.04
CA ASP A 479 -40.18 1.06 -15.82
C ASP A 479 -40.73 0.63 -14.46
N ASN A 480 -39.92 0.75 -13.42
CA ASN A 480 -40.17 0.13 -12.11
C ASN A 480 -40.54 1.13 -11.01
N ALA A 481 -41.41 2.10 -11.32
CA ALA A 481 -41.84 3.13 -10.38
C ALA A 481 -42.35 2.52 -9.05
N GLN A 482 -41.83 3.03 -7.92
CA GLN A 482 -42.18 2.58 -6.57
C GLN A 482 -42.96 3.65 -5.81
N PRO A 483 -43.95 3.29 -4.97
CA PRO A 483 -44.69 4.26 -4.16
C PRO A 483 -43.79 4.91 -3.10
N VAL A 484 -43.89 6.23 -2.93
CA VAL A 484 -43.14 7.03 -1.95
C VAL A 484 -44.06 8.06 -1.30
N ASP A 485 -44.19 8.00 0.02
CA ASP A 485 -45.03 8.91 0.81
C ASP A 485 -44.20 10.05 1.42
N SER A 486 -42.93 9.78 1.73
CA SER A 486 -42.00 10.76 2.31
C SER A 486 -40.57 10.51 1.84
N PRO A 487 -39.78 11.57 1.58
CA PRO A 487 -38.34 11.45 1.31
C PRO A 487 -37.51 11.24 2.59
N ILE A 488 -38.13 11.27 3.77
CA ILE A 488 -37.44 11.14 5.04
C ILE A 488 -37.39 9.67 5.44
N ASN A 489 -36.18 9.17 5.68
CA ASN A 489 -35.91 7.84 6.18
C ASN A 489 -35.43 7.92 7.64
N LEU A 490 -35.97 7.05 8.49
CA LEU A 490 -35.58 6.94 9.91
C LEU A 490 -35.09 5.53 10.18
N GLY A 491 -34.02 5.38 10.97
CA GLY A 491 -33.45 4.07 11.22
C GLY A 491 -32.66 3.97 12.50
N VAL A 492 -32.47 2.73 12.94
CA VAL A 492 -31.67 2.35 14.09
C VAL A 492 -30.72 1.23 13.69
N VAL A 493 -29.48 1.31 14.17
CA VAL A 493 -28.45 0.28 13.99
C VAL A 493 -28.00 -0.21 15.36
N TYR A 494 -28.07 -1.53 15.56
CA TYR A 494 -27.49 -2.21 16.71
C TYR A 494 -26.11 -2.76 16.34
N ARG A 495 -25.08 -2.36 17.09
CA ARG A 495 -23.70 -2.82 16.85
C ARG A 495 -23.30 -3.89 17.87
N TRP A 496 -23.22 -5.14 17.42
CA TRP A 496 -22.68 -6.21 18.24
C TRP A 496 -21.15 -6.27 18.08
N GLY A 497 -20.47 -5.57 18.98
CA GLY A 497 -19.02 -5.38 18.89
C GLY A 497 -18.61 -4.52 17.67
N PRO A 498 -17.34 -4.59 17.25
CA PRO A 498 -16.87 -3.86 16.06
C PRO A 498 -17.28 -4.52 14.74
N THR A 499 -17.74 -5.78 14.77
CA THR A 499 -17.78 -6.67 13.60
C THR A 499 -19.18 -6.84 12.99
N VAL A 500 -20.25 -6.80 13.79
CA VAL A 500 -21.61 -7.13 13.34
C VAL A 500 -22.54 -5.93 13.55
N GLU A 501 -23.28 -5.55 12.51
CA GLU A 501 -24.28 -4.48 12.56
C GLU A 501 -25.63 -5.00 12.06
N LEU A 502 -26.68 -4.74 12.82
CA LEU A 502 -28.07 -5.03 12.46
C LEU A 502 -28.81 -3.70 12.30
N ALA A 503 -29.34 -3.45 11.11
CA ALA A 503 -30.05 -2.22 10.78
C ALA A 503 -31.55 -2.51 10.58
N LEU A 504 -32.38 -1.67 11.19
CA LEU A 504 -33.83 -1.62 10.96
C LEU A 504 -34.21 -0.17 10.63
N SER A 505 -34.94 0.04 9.55
CA SER A 505 -35.34 1.39 9.15
C SER A 505 -36.72 1.44 8.50
N TRP A 506 -37.34 2.60 8.63
CA TRP A 506 -38.55 3.02 7.94
C TRP A 506 -38.16 3.99 6.83
N GLN A 507 -38.40 3.59 5.59
CA GLN A 507 -37.93 4.29 4.40
C GLN A 507 -39.07 4.61 3.44
N ARG A 508 -38.90 5.66 2.62
CA ARG A 508 -39.91 6.13 1.63
C ARG A 508 -41.26 6.51 2.24
N GLY A 509 -41.35 6.61 3.57
CA GLY A 509 -42.60 6.81 4.31
C GLY A 509 -43.51 5.57 4.40
N ASN A 510 -43.24 4.48 3.70
CA ASN A 510 -44.13 3.31 3.61
C ASN A 510 -43.44 1.94 3.53
N ARG A 511 -42.10 1.87 3.65
CA ARG A 511 -41.35 0.60 3.60
C ARG A 511 -40.54 0.38 4.86
N VAL A 512 -40.57 -0.86 5.35
CA VAL A 512 -39.60 -1.35 6.33
C VAL A 512 -38.42 -1.94 5.58
N ALA A 513 -37.22 -1.65 6.08
CA ALA A 513 -35.95 -2.11 5.55
C ALA A 513 -35.13 -2.78 6.65
N PHE A 514 -34.48 -3.89 6.30
CA PHE A 514 -33.58 -4.63 7.18
C PHE A 514 -32.19 -4.76 6.53
N GLY A 515 -31.14 -4.67 7.33
CA GLY A 515 -29.76 -4.88 6.89
C GLY A 515 -28.94 -5.65 7.92
N LEU A 516 -28.06 -6.52 7.43
CA LEU A 516 -27.01 -7.16 8.20
C LEU A 516 -25.66 -6.81 7.56
N THR A 517 -24.75 -6.22 8.33
CA THR A 517 -23.39 -5.90 7.89
C THR A 517 -22.38 -6.66 8.75
N LEU A 518 -21.45 -7.34 8.09
CA LEU A 518 -20.25 -7.92 8.68
C LEU A 518 -19.05 -7.09 8.24
N GLN A 519 -18.23 -6.66 9.19
CA GLN A 519 -17.06 -5.84 8.91
C GLN A 519 -15.83 -6.27 9.72
N GLY A 520 -14.65 -6.07 9.14
CA GLY A 520 -13.38 -6.34 9.81
C GLY A 520 -12.24 -5.61 9.12
N ASN A 521 -11.03 -5.77 9.63
CA ASN A 521 -9.82 -5.24 9.00
C ASN A 521 -8.91 -6.40 8.59
N LEU A 522 -8.82 -6.67 7.29
CA LEU A 522 -7.98 -7.72 6.75
C LEU A 522 -6.48 -7.45 6.94
N GLY A 523 -6.05 -6.19 7.00
CA GLY A 523 -4.65 -5.83 7.29
C GLY A 523 -4.24 -6.10 8.74
N GLN A 524 -5.21 -6.30 9.64
CA GLN A 524 -5.01 -6.64 11.05
C GLN A 524 -5.43 -8.08 11.38
N ALA A 525 -5.79 -8.89 10.37
CA ALA A 525 -6.20 -10.27 10.58
C ALA A 525 -5.04 -11.13 11.11
N TYR A 526 -5.28 -11.81 12.23
CA TYR A 526 -4.34 -12.70 12.89
C TYR A 526 -5.07 -13.78 13.69
N VAL A 527 -4.56 -15.01 13.63
CA VAL A 527 -5.00 -16.12 14.46
C VAL A 527 -3.78 -16.69 15.20
N PRO A 528 -3.85 -16.86 16.54
CA PRO A 528 -2.76 -17.46 17.31
C PRO A 528 -2.38 -18.86 16.82
N LYS A 529 -1.07 -19.11 16.72
CA LYS A 529 -0.49 -20.36 16.19
C LYS A 529 -0.40 -21.49 17.23
N LEU A 530 -1.53 -21.85 17.82
CA LEU A 530 -1.61 -22.84 18.90
C LEU A 530 -1.25 -24.27 18.48
N LEU A 531 -1.31 -24.58 17.18
CA LEU A 531 -0.99 -25.90 16.63
C LEU A 531 0.44 -25.99 16.07
N ASP A 532 1.23 -24.91 16.15
CA ASP A 532 2.63 -24.95 15.75
C ASP A 532 3.47 -25.75 16.75
N PRO A 533 4.53 -26.45 16.29
CA PRO A 533 5.46 -27.08 17.19
C PRO A 533 6.13 -26.04 18.11
N VAL A 534 6.25 -26.38 19.40
CA VAL A 534 6.94 -25.53 20.38
C VAL A 534 8.41 -25.39 20.01
N LEU A 535 8.87 -24.16 19.79
CA LEU A 535 10.26 -23.87 19.42
C LEU A 535 11.22 -24.26 20.55
N PRO A 536 12.46 -24.71 20.23
CA PRO A 536 13.46 -25.05 21.24
C PRO A 536 13.68 -23.89 22.22
N ALA A 537 13.84 -24.16 23.51
CA ALA A 537 14.12 -23.11 24.49
C ALA A 537 15.43 -22.39 24.13
N LEU A 538 15.44 -21.06 24.22
CA LEU A 538 16.66 -20.27 24.07
C LEU A 538 17.57 -20.53 25.27
N ARG A 539 18.83 -20.91 25.02
CA ARG A 539 19.83 -21.18 26.05
C ARG A 539 21.03 -20.29 25.82
N THR A 540 21.53 -19.64 26.86
CA THR A 540 22.76 -18.84 26.77
C THR A 540 24.01 -19.70 26.66
N GLN A 541 23.97 -20.92 27.22
CA GLN A 541 25.02 -21.93 27.07
C GLN A 541 24.83 -22.70 25.77
N MET A 542 25.80 -22.55 24.86
CA MET A 542 25.82 -23.27 23.58
C MET A 542 26.22 -24.75 23.79
N PRO A 543 25.68 -25.69 23.00
CA PRO A 543 26.08 -27.10 23.06
C PRO A 543 27.60 -27.29 22.86
N ALA A 544 28.21 -28.22 23.58
CA ALA A 544 29.64 -28.53 23.40
C ALA A 544 29.90 -29.32 22.10
N ALA A 545 28.94 -30.15 21.68
CA ALA A 545 29.04 -31.01 20.51
C ALA A 545 27.70 -31.05 19.75
N LEU A 546 27.73 -31.57 18.52
CA LEU A 546 26.53 -31.84 17.74
C LEU A 546 25.69 -32.98 18.35
N PRO A 547 24.40 -33.09 17.99
CA PRO A 547 23.57 -34.25 18.26
C PRO A 547 24.15 -35.56 17.70
N ALA A 548 23.60 -36.70 18.13
CA ALA A 548 24.11 -38.02 17.75
C ALA A 548 24.14 -38.27 16.23
N ALA A 549 23.15 -37.78 15.47
CA ALA A 549 23.16 -37.87 14.00
C ALA A 549 23.79 -36.64 13.31
N GLY A 550 24.51 -35.80 14.06
CA GLY A 550 25.26 -34.66 13.54
C GLY A 550 24.36 -33.59 12.90
N TRP A 551 24.79 -33.07 11.75
CA TRP A 551 24.05 -32.07 10.98
C TRP A 551 22.74 -32.59 10.36
N ALA A 552 22.53 -33.91 10.29
CA ALA A 552 21.28 -34.50 9.81
C ALA A 552 20.10 -34.17 10.73
N ASP A 553 20.32 -34.20 12.05
CA ASP A 553 19.30 -33.82 13.05
C ASP A 553 18.96 -32.33 12.95
N VAL A 554 19.99 -31.49 12.79
CA VAL A 554 19.80 -30.04 12.59
C VAL A 554 18.96 -29.75 11.36
N ALA A 555 19.27 -30.42 10.24
CA ALA A 555 18.52 -30.29 9.00
C ALA A 555 17.06 -30.76 9.13
N SER A 556 16.84 -31.88 9.82
CA SER A 556 15.50 -32.42 10.09
C SER A 556 14.66 -31.46 10.95
N GLU A 557 15.25 -30.90 12.01
CA GLU A 557 14.57 -29.95 12.88
C GLU A 557 14.30 -28.62 12.18
N ILE A 558 15.22 -28.12 11.34
CA ILE A 558 14.94 -26.94 10.49
C ILE A 558 13.71 -27.23 9.63
N ASN A 559 13.64 -28.38 8.96
CA ASN A 559 12.47 -28.76 8.16
C ASN A 559 11.19 -28.80 9.02
N ARG A 560 11.23 -29.41 10.21
CA ARG A 560 10.07 -29.49 11.11
C ARG A 560 9.50 -28.11 11.49
N PHE A 561 10.36 -27.12 11.74
CA PHE A 561 9.93 -25.80 12.21
C PHE A 561 9.68 -24.76 11.12
N THR A 562 10.28 -24.95 9.94
CA THR A 562 10.25 -23.98 8.84
C THR A 562 9.60 -24.51 7.57
N SER A 563 9.32 -25.82 7.49
CA SER A 563 8.93 -26.54 6.27
C SER A 563 9.93 -26.44 5.12
N TRP A 564 11.16 -25.99 5.38
CA TRP A 564 12.21 -25.89 4.37
C TRP A 564 12.97 -27.20 4.23
N GLN A 565 13.30 -27.54 2.99
CA GLN A 565 14.11 -28.72 2.71
C GLN A 565 15.58 -28.31 2.73
N VAL A 566 16.30 -28.62 3.80
CA VAL A 566 17.74 -28.39 3.87
C VAL A 566 18.43 -29.35 2.90
N GLN A 567 19.19 -28.79 1.95
CA GLN A 567 19.88 -29.52 0.89
C GLN A 567 21.28 -29.95 1.31
N SER A 568 22.01 -29.09 2.03
CA SER A 568 23.34 -29.38 2.55
C SER A 568 23.69 -28.49 3.72
N VAL A 569 24.54 -29.01 4.61
CA VAL A 569 25.19 -28.25 5.67
C VAL A 569 26.70 -28.46 5.57
N LYS A 570 27.45 -27.37 5.46
CA LYS A 570 28.92 -27.39 5.44
C LYS A 570 29.44 -26.55 6.59
N GLN A 571 30.15 -27.16 7.53
CA GLN A 571 30.89 -26.42 8.54
C GLN A 571 32.28 -26.07 7.99
N THR A 572 32.74 -24.85 8.24
CA THR A 572 34.08 -24.38 7.89
C THR A 572 34.60 -23.54 9.05
N HIS A 573 35.56 -24.07 9.79
CA HIS A 573 36.08 -23.45 11.02
C HIS A 573 34.96 -23.08 12.00
N ASP A 574 34.68 -21.77 12.14
CA ASP A 574 33.70 -21.18 13.04
C ASP A 574 32.37 -20.81 12.36
N GLN A 575 32.17 -21.22 11.10
CA GLN A 575 30.95 -20.95 10.34
C GLN A 575 30.23 -22.24 9.94
N ALA A 576 28.90 -22.21 9.94
CA ALA A 576 28.08 -23.25 9.30
C ALA A 576 27.26 -22.66 8.16
N LEU A 577 27.49 -23.15 6.94
CA LEU A 577 26.70 -22.83 5.75
C LEU A 577 25.56 -23.84 5.61
N VAL A 578 24.34 -23.36 5.70
CA VAL A 578 23.11 -24.13 5.49
C VAL A 578 22.47 -23.69 4.18
N VAL A 579 22.35 -24.62 3.24
CA VAL A 579 21.64 -24.40 1.96
C VAL A 579 20.25 -24.99 2.09
N ALA A 580 19.22 -24.17 1.97
CA ALA A 580 17.83 -24.58 2.17
C ALA A 580 16.95 -24.21 0.95
N GLU A 581 16.08 -25.14 0.56
CA GLU A 581 15.02 -24.89 -0.41
C GLU A 581 13.78 -24.37 0.32
N ILE A 582 13.41 -23.11 0.03
CA ILE A 582 12.31 -22.42 0.69
C ILE A 582 10.97 -22.65 -0.01
N ASP A 583 9.89 -22.57 0.77
CA ASP A 583 8.52 -22.54 0.26
C ASP A 583 8.09 -21.08 -0.04
N PRO A 584 7.04 -20.85 -0.89
CA PRO A 584 6.56 -19.52 -1.24
C PRO A 584 5.76 -18.82 -0.11
N SER A 585 6.17 -19.00 1.15
CA SER A 585 5.52 -18.41 2.31
C SER A 585 5.71 -16.89 2.36
N PRO A 586 4.67 -16.10 2.70
CA PRO A 586 4.81 -14.66 2.86
C PRO A 586 5.70 -14.27 4.05
N TYR A 587 5.69 -15.04 5.16
CA TYR A 587 6.41 -14.70 6.40
C TYR A 587 7.84 -15.28 6.44
N LEU A 588 8.68 -14.84 5.50
CA LEU A 588 10.06 -15.31 5.37
C LEU A 588 10.90 -15.00 6.63
N GLU A 589 10.79 -13.78 7.18
CA GLU A 589 11.52 -13.36 8.39
C GLU A 589 11.24 -14.31 9.58
N GLN A 590 9.98 -14.63 9.83
CA GLN A 590 9.61 -15.55 10.91
C GLN A 590 10.21 -16.95 10.72
N ARG A 591 10.28 -17.45 9.47
CA ARG A 591 10.90 -18.76 9.19
C ARG A 591 12.42 -18.72 9.32
N ILE A 592 13.07 -17.61 8.96
CA ILE A 592 14.49 -17.37 9.23
C ILE A 592 14.74 -17.42 10.75
N GLU A 593 13.95 -16.70 11.55
CA GLU A 593 14.08 -16.71 13.02
C GLU A 593 13.93 -18.11 13.62
N ARG A 594 12.96 -18.89 13.12
CA ARG A 594 12.80 -20.30 13.53
C ARG A 594 14.03 -21.14 13.15
N ALA A 595 14.56 -20.97 11.94
CA ALA A 595 15.78 -21.65 11.51
C ALA A 595 16.98 -21.29 12.41
N ILE A 596 17.21 -20.00 12.69
CA ILE A 596 18.30 -19.54 13.55
C ILE A 596 18.14 -20.12 14.95
N ARG A 597 16.92 -20.16 15.50
CA ARG A 597 16.66 -20.73 16.82
C ARG A 597 16.96 -22.23 16.90
N VAL A 598 16.64 -22.99 15.86
CA VAL A 598 17.01 -24.41 15.75
C VAL A 598 18.52 -24.57 15.63
N MET A 599 19.16 -23.83 14.73
CA MET A 599 20.62 -23.87 14.55
C MET A 599 21.34 -23.50 15.85
N HIS A 600 20.88 -22.47 16.56
CA HIS A 600 21.44 -22.05 17.83
C HIS A 600 21.30 -23.13 18.91
N ALA A 601 20.16 -23.83 18.97
CA ALA A 601 19.90 -24.85 19.98
C ALA A 601 20.73 -26.14 19.77
N LEU A 602 21.13 -26.44 18.53
CA LEU A 602 21.75 -27.73 18.18
C LEU A 602 23.21 -27.64 17.72
N ALA A 603 23.65 -26.50 17.16
CA ALA A 603 25.02 -26.35 16.68
C ALA A 603 26.03 -26.22 17.85
N PRO A 604 27.25 -26.75 17.72
CA PRO A 604 28.26 -26.69 18.77
C PRO A 604 28.77 -25.26 18.97
N ALA A 605 29.35 -24.98 20.14
CA ALA A 605 29.91 -23.68 20.51
C ALA A 605 31.07 -23.22 19.62
N SER A 606 31.69 -24.15 18.87
CA SER A 606 32.71 -23.81 17.87
C SER A 606 32.14 -22.97 16.71
N VAL A 607 30.83 -23.05 16.43
CA VAL A 607 30.17 -22.28 15.37
C VAL A 607 29.72 -20.93 15.92
N ARG A 608 30.41 -19.87 15.49
CA ARG A 608 30.16 -18.46 15.86
C ARG A 608 29.23 -17.73 14.89
N SER A 609 29.15 -18.16 13.63
CA SER A 609 28.25 -17.56 12.64
C SER A 609 27.54 -18.60 11.79
N PHE A 610 26.33 -18.26 11.35
CA PHE A 610 25.56 -19.05 10.41
C PHE A 610 25.48 -18.32 9.07
N ARG A 611 25.67 -19.06 7.98
CA ARG A 611 25.37 -18.58 6.63
C ARG A 611 24.19 -19.39 6.10
N LEU A 612 23.06 -18.72 5.91
CA LEU A 612 21.83 -19.36 5.45
C LEU A 612 21.59 -18.97 3.99
N GLN A 613 21.87 -19.90 3.08
CA GLN A 613 21.67 -19.71 1.65
C GLN A 613 20.27 -20.21 1.25
N LEU A 614 19.41 -19.28 0.86
CA LEU A 614 18.05 -19.56 0.43
C LEU A 614 18.00 -19.85 -1.06
N THR A 615 17.37 -20.96 -1.43
CA THR A 615 17.21 -21.40 -2.81
C THR A 615 15.76 -21.81 -3.10
N ARG A 616 15.38 -21.86 -4.37
CA ARG A 616 14.12 -22.45 -4.82
C ARG A 616 14.33 -23.14 -6.17
N HIS A 617 14.07 -24.45 -6.26
CA HIS A 617 14.47 -25.26 -7.43
C HIS A 617 15.93 -25.04 -7.85
N ALA A 618 16.84 -25.00 -6.85
CA ALA A 618 18.26 -24.68 -7.00
C ALA A 618 18.58 -23.34 -7.70
N LEU A 619 17.60 -22.44 -7.83
CA LEU A 619 17.84 -21.04 -8.11
C LEU A 619 18.26 -20.37 -6.79
N PRO A 620 19.44 -19.77 -6.73
CA PRO A 620 19.85 -19.04 -5.54
C PRO A 620 19.13 -17.70 -5.45
N LEU A 621 18.63 -17.41 -4.26
CA LEU A 621 17.80 -16.25 -3.98
C LEU A 621 18.56 -15.25 -3.12
N SER A 622 19.05 -15.65 -1.96
CA SER A 622 19.79 -14.77 -1.07
C SER A 622 20.66 -15.58 -0.13
N GLU A 623 21.65 -14.92 0.48
CA GLU A 623 22.41 -15.47 1.59
C GLU A 623 22.25 -14.54 2.79
N LEU A 624 21.94 -15.09 3.94
CA LEU A 624 21.89 -14.35 5.20
C LEU A 624 23.11 -14.73 6.02
N HIS A 625 23.86 -13.73 6.47
CA HIS A 625 24.96 -13.90 7.42
C HIS A 625 24.42 -13.55 8.79
N ILE A 626 24.50 -14.51 9.72
CA ILE A 626 24.01 -14.36 11.08
C ILE A 626 25.19 -14.47 12.04
N ASP A 627 25.43 -13.42 12.81
CA ASP A 627 26.29 -13.50 13.98
C ASP A 627 25.49 -14.15 15.12
N ARG A 628 25.92 -15.34 15.55
CA ARG A 628 25.18 -16.13 16.53
C ARG A 628 25.12 -15.45 17.89
N THR A 629 26.18 -14.74 18.27
CA THR A 629 26.28 -14.08 19.57
C THR A 629 25.39 -12.84 19.58
N GLU A 630 25.52 -11.99 18.56
CA GLU A 630 24.69 -10.78 18.46
C GLU A 630 23.20 -11.12 18.34
N TRP A 631 22.85 -12.17 17.57
CA TRP A 631 21.48 -12.64 17.51
C TRP A 631 20.99 -13.12 18.89
N LEU A 632 21.76 -13.94 19.61
CA LEU A 632 21.36 -14.43 20.93
C LEU A 632 21.16 -13.28 21.93
N LEU A 633 22.05 -12.28 21.92
CA LEU A 633 21.94 -11.09 22.78
C LEU A 633 20.62 -10.37 22.51
N GLN A 634 20.27 -10.13 21.24
CA GLN A 634 18.99 -9.49 20.89
C GLN A 634 17.73 -10.30 21.28
N GLN A 635 17.86 -11.61 21.51
CA GLN A 635 16.75 -12.47 21.95
C GLN A 635 16.71 -12.70 23.47
N THR A 636 17.72 -12.30 24.23
CA THR A 636 17.86 -12.66 25.65
C THR A 636 18.11 -11.47 26.58
N GLN A 637 18.31 -10.28 26.04
CA GLN A 637 18.47 -9.04 26.79
C GLN A 637 17.96 -7.83 26.01
N ALA A 638 17.48 -6.82 26.75
CA ALA A 638 17.18 -5.53 26.17
C ALA A 638 18.49 -4.76 25.89
N LEU A 639 18.67 -4.31 24.65
CA LEU A 639 19.85 -3.57 24.21
C LEU A 639 19.47 -2.12 23.83
N PRO A 640 20.27 -1.12 24.24
CA PRO A 640 20.12 0.24 23.71
C PRO A 640 20.25 0.24 22.18
N PRO A 641 19.38 0.96 21.43
CA PRO A 641 19.44 0.95 19.97
C PRO A 641 20.78 1.40 19.38
N SER A 642 21.49 2.30 20.05
CA SER A 642 22.83 2.75 19.65
C SER A 642 23.93 1.70 19.82
N GLN A 643 23.71 0.70 20.68
CA GLN A 643 24.66 -0.39 20.96
C GLN A 643 24.27 -1.69 20.24
N ALA A 644 23.04 -1.81 19.76
CA ALA A 644 22.56 -2.99 19.05
C ALA A 644 23.30 -3.14 17.70
N LEU A 645 24.20 -4.11 17.61
CA LEU A 645 24.88 -4.45 16.36
C LEU A 645 23.94 -5.20 15.41
N VAL A 646 24.28 -5.19 14.12
CA VAL A 646 23.47 -5.89 13.11
C VAL A 646 23.72 -7.40 13.20
N ALA A 647 22.81 -8.12 13.83
CA ALA A 647 22.90 -9.58 13.99
C ALA A 647 22.69 -10.36 12.68
N GLN A 648 21.97 -9.78 11.71
CA GLN A 648 21.60 -10.43 10.45
C GLN A 648 21.86 -9.50 9.27
N GLN A 649 22.67 -9.95 8.31
CA GLN A 649 23.02 -9.17 7.14
C GLN A 649 22.66 -9.94 5.85
N PRO A 650 21.65 -9.47 5.09
CA PRO A 650 21.32 -10.07 3.80
C PRO A 650 22.36 -9.67 2.75
N HIS A 651 22.89 -10.67 2.05
CA HIS A 651 23.87 -10.50 0.98
C HIS A 651 23.28 -10.94 -0.36
N ASN A 652 23.61 -10.19 -1.42
CA ASN A 652 23.42 -10.70 -2.77
C ASN A 652 24.49 -11.76 -3.02
N LEU A 653 24.08 -12.92 -3.51
CA LEU A 653 25.01 -13.96 -3.94
C LEU A 653 25.80 -13.47 -5.16
N ALA A 654 27.02 -12.97 -4.94
CA ALA A 654 28.05 -12.96 -5.96
C ALA A 654 28.47 -14.41 -6.16
N PHE A 655 28.12 -14.99 -7.31
CA PHE A 655 28.30 -16.42 -7.54
C PHE A 655 29.79 -16.80 -7.51
N ALA A 656 30.23 -17.39 -6.39
CA ALA A 656 31.32 -18.35 -6.42
C ALA A 656 30.69 -19.73 -6.65
N PRO A 657 31.13 -20.52 -7.65
CA PRO A 657 30.74 -21.91 -7.76
C PRO A 657 31.01 -22.61 -6.42
N ILE A 658 30.07 -23.40 -5.93
CA ILE A 658 30.36 -24.33 -4.84
C ILE A 658 31.36 -25.33 -5.44
N GLU A 659 32.65 -25.12 -5.20
CA GLU A 659 33.67 -26.13 -5.50
C GLU A 659 33.26 -27.41 -4.76
N GLN A 660 32.99 -28.45 -5.53
CA GLN A 660 32.87 -29.82 -5.04
C GLN A 660 34.26 -30.27 -4.59
N SER A 661 34.71 -29.78 -3.43
CA SER A 661 35.84 -30.35 -2.72
C SER A 661 35.39 -31.68 -2.12
N SER A 662 36.19 -32.71 -2.33
CA SER A 662 36.05 -34.05 -1.73
C SER A 662 35.71 -33.95 -0.24
N ALA A 663 34.63 -34.60 0.19
CA ALA A 663 34.02 -34.45 1.50
C ALA A 663 35.02 -34.65 2.67
N PRO A 664 35.29 -33.61 3.48
CA PRO A 664 35.75 -33.76 4.86
C PRO A 664 34.59 -34.26 5.74
N PRO A 665 34.87 -34.72 6.98
CA PRO A 665 33.84 -35.13 7.95
C PRO A 665 32.83 -34.03 8.35
N ASP A 666 33.05 -32.78 7.96
CA ASP A 666 32.26 -31.58 8.32
C ASP A 666 31.17 -31.20 7.29
N HIS A 667 30.77 -32.13 6.42
CA HIS A 667 29.79 -31.91 5.35
C HIS A 667 28.65 -32.94 5.39
N TRP A 668 27.41 -32.45 5.51
CA TRP A 668 26.20 -33.24 5.35
C TRP A 668 25.44 -32.81 4.10
N GLN A 669 24.92 -33.77 3.36
CA GLN A 669 24.13 -33.53 2.16
C GLN A 669 22.86 -34.38 2.20
N ALA A 670 21.73 -33.75 1.93
CA ALA A 670 20.45 -34.42 1.83
C ALA A 670 20.36 -35.25 0.55
N ASN A 671 19.67 -36.38 0.62
CA ASN A 671 19.16 -37.10 -0.55
C ASN A 671 17.63 -36.95 -0.57
N PRO A 672 17.09 -35.78 -0.96
CA PRO A 672 15.65 -35.54 -0.91
C PRO A 672 14.92 -36.47 -1.89
N PRO A 673 13.69 -36.89 -1.57
CA PRO A 673 12.91 -37.74 -2.46
C PRO A 673 12.70 -37.02 -3.80
N ARG A 674 13.01 -37.73 -4.89
CA ARG A 674 12.81 -37.18 -6.25
C ARG A 674 11.34 -37.05 -6.62
N PHE A 675 10.47 -37.85 -5.99
CA PHE A 675 9.03 -37.83 -6.22
C PHE A 675 8.30 -37.37 -4.95
N SER A 676 7.36 -36.44 -5.11
CA SER A 676 6.47 -35.99 -4.05
C SER A 676 5.04 -35.93 -4.58
N ALA A 677 4.08 -36.37 -3.79
CA ALA A 677 2.66 -36.26 -4.11
C ALA A 677 1.88 -35.82 -2.87
N GLN A 678 0.85 -35.00 -3.08
CA GLN A 678 -0.05 -34.50 -2.05
C GLN A 678 -1.47 -34.47 -2.60
N TRP A 679 -2.46 -34.51 -1.72
CA TRP A 679 -3.86 -34.36 -2.09
C TRP A 679 -4.57 -33.42 -1.13
N ALA A 680 -5.58 -32.72 -1.61
CA ALA A 680 -6.36 -31.77 -0.83
C ALA A 680 -7.81 -31.73 -1.31
N PRO A 681 -8.78 -31.44 -0.42
CA PRO A 681 -10.13 -31.12 -0.84
C PRO A 681 -10.12 -29.81 -1.64
N THR A 682 -11.03 -29.71 -2.60
CA THR A 682 -11.13 -28.56 -3.49
C THR A 682 -12.54 -28.02 -3.53
N PHE A 683 -12.65 -26.71 -3.71
CA PHE A 683 -13.93 -26.01 -3.82
C PHE A 683 -13.83 -24.94 -4.92
N SER A 684 -14.81 -24.89 -5.79
CA SER A 684 -14.96 -23.85 -6.81
C SER A 684 -16.41 -23.41 -6.89
N GLN A 685 -16.64 -22.12 -7.14
CA GLN A 685 -17.99 -21.55 -7.22
C GLN A 685 -18.13 -20.47 -8.31
N ILE A 686 -19.35 -20.30 -8.80
CA ILE A 686 -19.79 -19.20 -9.67
C ILE A 686 -21.02 -18.57 -9.01
N ILE A 687 -21.03 -17.24 -8.84
CA ILE A 687 -22.12 -16.50 -8.20
C ILE A 687 -22.77 -15.52 -9.19
N GLY A 688 -24.09 -15.41 -9.17
CA GLY A 688 -24.86 -14.42 -9.92
C GLY A 688 -25.01 -14.73 -11.41
N GLY A 689 -25.13 -16.01 -11.77
CA GLY A 689 -25.37 -16.45 -13.15
C GLY A 689 -26.86 -16.49 -13.53
N PRO A 690 -27.19 -16.43 -14.84
CA PRO A 690 -28.58 -16.56 -15.31
C PRO A 690 -29.16 -17.95 -15.03
N ASP A 691 -28.32 -19.00 -15.01
CA ASP A 691 -28.76 -20.38 -14.78
C ASP A 691 -28.93 -20.75 -13.28
N GLY A 692 -28.53 -19.84 -12.39
CA GLY A 692 -28.63 -20.03 -10.95
C GLY A 692 -27.74 -19.05 -10.18
N PHE A 693 -28.21 -18.64 -9.00
CA PHE A 693 -27.47 -17.68 -8.17
C PHE A 693 -26.13 -18.22 -7.66
N LEU A 694 -26.02 -19.53 -7.38
CA LEU A 694 -24.80 -20.18 -6.93
C LEU A 694 -24.61 -21.54 -7.63
N LEU A 695 -23.59 -21.63 -8.46
CA LEU A 695 -23.04 -22.90 -8.95
C LEU A 695 -21.80 -23.24 -8.12
N TYR A 696 -21.62 -24.50 -7.74
CA TYR A 696 -20.51 -24.94 -6.91
C TYR A 696 -20.06 -26.35 -7.28
N GLN A 697 -18.82 -26.65 -6.91
CA GLN A 697 -18.25 -27.99 -6.96
C GLN A 697 -17.33 -28.20 -5.76
N LEU A 698 -17.44 -29.39 -5.19
CA LEU A 698 -16.54 -29.95 -4.19
C LEU A 698 -15.86 -31.20 -4.75
N GLY A 699 -14.56 -31.33 -4.51
CA GLY A 699 -13.75 -32.42 -5.05
C GLY A 699 -12.49 -32.72 -4.25
N VAL A 700 -11.63 -33.53 -4.86
CA VAL A 700 -10.28 -33.83 -4.37
C VAL A 700 -9.29 -33.54 -5.50
N GLY A 701 -8.30 -32.71 -5.21
CA GLY A 701 -7.14 -32.49 -6.07
C GLY A 701 -5.96 -33.32 -5.60
N ALA A 702 -5.18 -33.85 -6.54
CA ALA A 702 -3.92 -34.54 -6.31
C ALA A 702 -2.82 -33.83 -7.11
N ASP A 703 -1.81 -33.30 -6.42
CA ASP A 703 -0.61 -32.72 -7.00
C ASP A 703 0.54 -33.72 -6.89
N ALA A 704 1.29 -33.89 -7.97
CA ALA A 704 2.49 -34.71 -7.99
C ALA A 704 3.64 -33.93 -8.65
N GLN A 705 4.86 -34.13 -8.15
CA GLN A 705 6.06 -33.55 -8.70
C GLN A 705 7.18 -34.60 -8.75
N TRP A 706 7.87 -34.67 -9.88
CA TRP A 706 9.05 -35.51 -10.08
C TRP A 706 10.25 -34.67 -10.50
N ARG A 707 11.25 -34.56 -9.64
CA ARG A 707 12.52 -33.87 -9.90
C ARG A 707 13.47 -34.78 -10.69
N LEU A 708 13.70 -34.44 -11.95
CA LEU A 708 14.67 -35.12 -12.83
C LEU A 708 16.10 -34.67 -12.51
N THR A 709 16.27 -33.37 -12.29
CA THR A 709 17.49 -32.74 -11.76
C THR A 709 17.10 -31.69 -10.73
N GLN A 710 18.07 -31.08 -10.05
CA GLN A 710 17.81 -29.96 -9.13
C GLN A 710 17.18 -28.74 -9.81
N ARG A 711 17.33 -28.61 -11.14
CA ARG A 711 16.84 -27.50 -11.97
C ARG A 711 15.78 -27.91 -12.98
N THR A 712 15.42 -29.20 -13.04
CA THR A 712 14.46 -29.75 -14.01
C THR A 712 13.45 -30.63 -13.28
N TRP A 713 12.17 -30.31 -13.38
CA TRP A 713 11.10 -31.08 -12.73
C TRP A 713 9.89 -31.22 -13.63
N VAL A 714 9.14 -32.30 -13.41
CA VAL A 714 7.80 -32.51 -13.95
C VAL A 714 6.81 -32.27 -12.83
N SER A 715 5.79 -31.44 -13.03
CA SER A 715 4.69 -31.21 -12.10
C SER A 715 3.36 -31.56 -12.75
N GLY A 716 2.46 -32.19 -12.00
CA GLY A 716 1.14 -32.61 -12.46
C GLY A 716 0.07 -32.32 -11.42
N ASN A 717 -1.13 -31.96 -11.87
CA ASN A 717 -2.31 -31.77 -11.04
C ASN A 717 -3.48 -32.54 -11.67
N ALA A 718 -4.08 -33.44 -10.90
CA ALA A 718 -5.29 -34.17 -11.26
C ALA A 718 -6.43 -33.79 -10.30
N HIS A 719 -7.65 -33.72 -10.82
CA HIS A 719 -8.79 -33.22 -10.06
C HIS A 719 -10.01 -34.12 -10.24
N LEU A 720 -10.53 -34.65 -9.14
CA LEU A 720 -11.71 -35.50 -9.08
C LEU A 720 -12.88 -34.74 -8.46
N ARG A 721 -13.91 -34.51 -9.26
CA ARG A 721 -15.19 -33.94 -8.84
C ARG A 721 -16.03 -34.98 -8.11
N LEU A 722 -16.49 -34.64 -6.90
CA LEU A 722 -17.33 -35.51 -6.08
C LEU A 722 -18.79 -35.05 -6.08
N ILE A 723 -19.03 -33.77 -5.77
CA ILE A 723 -20.36 -33.17 -5.64
C ILE A 723 -20.37 -31.83 -6.39
N ASP A 724 -21.40 -31.57 -7.18
CA ASP A 724 -21.59 -30.31 -7.87
C ASP A 724 -23.04 -30.11 -8.33
N ASN A 725 -23.35 -28.90 -8.79
CA ASN A 725 -24.57 -28.57 -9.51
C ASN A 725 -24.27 -27.87 -10.86
N PHE A 726 -23.12 -28.19 -11.48
CA PHE A 726 -22.72 -27.61 -12.76
C PHE A 726 -23.51 -28.17 -13.95
N ASP A 727 -24.32 -29.20 -13.74
CA ASP A 727 -25.35 -29.66 -14.68
C ASP A 727 -26.38 -28.57 -15.01
N ARG A 728 -26.59 -27.62 -14.09
CA ARG A 728 -27.47 -26.46 -14.29
C ARG A 728 -26.82 -25.37 -15.14
N PHE A 729 -25.50 -25.39 -15.34
CA PHE A 729 -24.81 -24.37 -16.13
C PHE A 729 -25.19 -24.57 -17.61
N ASN A 730 -26.14 -23.80 -18.13
CA ASN A 730 -26.73 -23.98 -19.46
C ASN A 730 -26.34 -22.87 -20.44
N PHE A 731 -25.98 -21.69 -19.94
CA PHE A 731 -25.56 -20.57 -20.77
C PHE A 731 -24.23 -20.87 -21.48
N PRO A 732 -24.21 -20.97 -22.83
CA PRO A 732 -23.03 -21.43 -23.55
C PRO A 732 -21.97 -20.34 -23.71
N GLY A 733 -22.29 -19.06 -23.48
CA GLY A 733 -21.41 -17.91 -23.73
C GLY A 733 -21.16 -17.68 -25.23
N HIS A 734 -21.56 -16.52 -25.75
CA HIS A 734 -21.28 -16.11 -27.12
C HIS A 734 -20.06 -15.18 -27.17
N SER A 735 -19.21 -15.34 -28.21
CA SER A 735 -18.03 -14.51 -28.44
C SER A 735 -17.78 -14.37 -29.93
N ALA A 736 -17.44 -13.15 -30.36
CA ALA A 736 -17.02 -12.86 -31.73
C ALA A 736 -15.52 -13.08 -31.96
N LEU A 737 -14.77 -13.33 -30.88
CA LEU A 737 -13.35 -13.68 -30.90
C LEU A 737 -13.17 -15.21 -30.88
N PRO A 738 -11.98 -15.72 -31.23
CA PRO A 738 -11.62 -17.09 -30.90
C PRO A 738 -11.92 -17.39 -29.43
N ARG A 739 -12.70 -18.43 -29.18
CA ARG A 739 -13.17 -18.78 -27.84
C ARG A 739 -12.05 -19.41 -27.04
N VAL A 740 -11.35 -18.59 -26.26
CA VAL A 740 -10.15 -18.97 -25.51
C VAL A 740 -10.40 -19.18 -24.01
N ARG A 741 -11.47 -18.58 -23.46
CA ARG A 741 -11.92 -18.70 -22.06
C ARG A 741 -13.41 -18.95 -21.93
N THR A 742 -14.22 -18.53 -22.91
CA THR A 742 -15.68 -18.70 -22.86
C THR A 742 -16.16 -20.14 -22.95
N TYR A 743 -15.30 -21.12 -23.30
CA TYR A 743 -15.63 -22.56 -23.24
C TYR A 743 -15.60 -23.17 -21.83
N ILE A 744 -15.60 -22.35 -20.78
CA ILE A 744 -15.44 -22.81 -19.40
C ILE A 744 -16.50 -23.86 -19.00
N ARG A 745 -17.74 -23.73 -19.48
CA ARG A 745 -18.82 -24.69 -19.23
C ARG A 745 -18.43 -26.09 -19.71
N GLU A 746 -17.96 -26.22 -20.94
CA GLU A 746 -17.56 -27.50 -21.52
C GLU A 746 -16.40 -28.12 -20.74
N TYR A 747 -15.40 -27.34 -20.34
CA TYR A 747 -14.26 -27.83 -19.57
C TYR A 747 -14.61 -28.31 -18.16
N VAL A 748 -15.61 -27.70 -17.51
CA VAL A 748 -16.03 -28.05 -16.14
C VAL A 748 -17.01 -29.22 -16.12
N THR A 749 -17.85 -29.36 -17.15
CA THR A 749 -18.92 -30.38 -17.19
C THR A 749 -18.51 -31.70 -17.87
N SER A 750 -17.57 -31.69 -18.83
CA SER A 750 -17.27 -32.84 -19.69
C SER A 750 -16.70 -34.07 -18.99
N SER A 751 -15.98 -33.89 -17.87
CA SER A 751 -15.42 -35.01 -17.10
C SER A 751 -15.49 -34.74 -15.61
N ARG A 752 -15.55 -35.81 -14.81
CA ARG A 752 -15.39 -35.74 -13.35
C ARG A 752 -13.92 -35.83 -12.94
N LEU A 753 -13.12 -36.61 -13.66
CA LEU A 753 -11.67 -36.69 -13.49
C LEU A 753 -11.00 -35.89 -14.58
N THR A 754 -10.22 -34.88 -14.21
CA THR A 754 -9.52 -33.99 -15.15
C THR A 754 -8.05 -33.95 -14.82
N LEU A 755 -7.20 -33.67 -15.81
CA LEU A 755 -5.77 -33.40 -15.64
C LEU A 755 -5.46 -31.96 -16.05
N PRO A 756 -5.77 -30.95 -15.21
CA PRO A 756 -5.54 -29.55 -15.52
C PRO A 756 -4.10 -29.23 -15.93
N ARG A 757 -3.10 -29.85 -15.29
CA ARG A 757 -1.69 -29.56 -15.56
C ARG A 757 -0.84 -30.81 -15.57
N LEU A 758 0.10 -30.88 -16.50
CA LEU A 758 1.22 -31.80 -16.54
C LEU A 758 2.37 -31.13 -17.31
N GLN A 759 3.30 -30.51 -16.60
CA GLN A 759 4.31 -29.61 -17.14
C GLN A 759 5.72 -30.09 -16.78
N LEU A 760 6.61 -30.14 -17.76
CA LEU A 760 8.06 -30.22 -17.59
C LEU A 760 8.62 -28.79 -17.56
N THR A 761 9.40 -28.46 -16.54
CA THR A 761 10.03 -27.13 -16.37
C THR A 761 11.53 -27.29 -16.14
N HIS A 762 12.32 -26.43 -16.78
CA HIS A 762 13.75 -26.26 -16.50
C HIS A 762 14.05 -24.78 -16.25
N ALA A 763 14.65 -24.45 -15.09
CA ALA A 763 14.98 -23.08 -14.73
C ALA A 763 16.46 -22.92 -14.35
N ARG A 764 17.06 -21.79 -14.74
CA ARG A 764 18.47 -21.50 -14.50
C ARG A 764 18.71 -20.00 -14.24
N HIS A 765 19.65 -19.71 -13.35
CA HIS A 765 20.25 -18.38 -13.23
C HIS A 765 21.41 -18.24 -14.22
N LEU A 766 21.39 -17.19 -15.04
CA LEU A 766 22.34 -16.94 -16.12
C LEU A 766 23.56 -16.09 -15.71
N GLY A 767 23.52 -15.45 -14.53
CA GLY A 767 24.53 -14.46 -14.11
C GLY A 767 23.93 -13.06 -14.05
N GLY A 768 24.54 -12.14 -13.28
CA GLY A 768 24.19 -10.71 -13.31
C GLY A 768 22.73 -10.38 -12.95
N ASN A 769 22.06 -11.19 -12.11
CA ASN A 769 20.63 -11.07 -11.78
C ASN A 769 19.66 -11.48 -12.91
N HIS A 770 20.14 -12.18 -13.94
CA HIS A 770 19.30 -12.73 -15.01
C HIS A 770 18.91 -14.18 -14.74
N TYR A 771 17.65 -14.49 -14.99
CA TYR A 771 17.04 -15.81 -14.83
C TYR A 771 16.37 -16.20 -16.14
N ALA A 772 16.37 -17.50 -16.45
CA ALA A 772 15.66 -18.06 -17.59
C ALA A 772 14.95 -19.36 -17.20
N SER A 773 13.80 -19.61 -17.82
CA SER A 773 13.00 -20.81 -17.66
C SER A 773 12.50 -21.27 -19.04
N VAL A 774 12.45 -22.58 -19.25
CA VAL A 774 11.79 -23.21 -20.40
C VAL A 774 10.84 -24.28 -19.88
N TYR A 775 9.66 -24.39 -20.49
CA TYR A 775 8.64 -25.34 -20.06
C TYR A 775 7.81 -25.89 -21.21
N ALA A 776 7.29 -27.10 -21.03
CA ALA A 776 6.50 -27.81 -22.03
C ALA A 776 5.48 -28.75 -21.38
N GLY A 777 4.36 -28.99 -22.06
CA GLY A 777 3.36 -29.99 -21.66
C GLY A 777 1.94 -29.43 -21.64
N LEU A 778 1.12 -29.94 -20.72
CA LEU A 778 -0.23 -29.45 -20.45
C LEU A 778 -0.10 -28.33 -19.41
N LEU A 779 -0.09 -27.08 -19.86
CA LEU A 779 0.27 -25.92 -19.03
C LEU A 779 -0.89 -25.48 -18.13
N GLU A 780 -2.12 -25.57 -18.63
CA GLU A 780 -3.36 -25.28 -17.91
C GLU A 780 -4.53 -26.12 -18.44
N SER A 781 -5.72 -25.99 -17.83
CA SER A 781 -6.92 -26.73 -18.21
C SER A 781 -7.29 -26.59 -19.70
N MET A 782 -7.09 -25.39 -20.27
CA MET A 782 -7.51 -25.08 -21.63
C MET A 782 -6.39 -25.15 -22.67
N TYR A 783 -5.12 -25.15 -22.26
CA TYR A 783 -3.99 -25.06 -23.19
C TYR A 783 -2.82 -25.95 -22.78
N GLY A 784 -2.22 -26.60 -23.79
CA GLY A 784 -0.92 -27.23 -23.70
C GLY A 784 0.02 -26.67 -24.76
N GLY A 785 1.33 -26.78 -24.56
CA GLY A 785 2.30 -26.22 -25.50
C GLY A 785 3.70 -26.12 -24.91
N VAL A 786 4.48 -25.21 -25.48
CA VAL A 786 5.87 -24.92 -25.08
C VAL A 786 6.03 -23.43 -24.84
N GLY A 787 6.90 -23.04 -23.92
CA GLY A 787 7.20 -21.64 -23.65
C GLY A 787 8.54 -21.42 -22.97
N ALA A 788 8.96 -20.17 -22.96
CA ALA A 788 10.17 -19.70 -22.31
C ALA A 788 9.92 -18.36 -21.63
N GLU A 789 10.65 -18.13 -20.54
CA GLU A 789 10.63 -16.88 -19.78
C GLU A 789 12.06 -16.44 -19.49
N TRP A 790 12.30 -15.13 -19.60
CA TRP A 790 13.50 -14.47 -19.12
C TRP A 790 13.13 -13.39 -18.12
N LEU A 791 13.89 -13.25 -17.04
CA LEU A 791 13.65 -12.26 -15.99
C LEU A 791 14.97 -11.62 -15.55
N TYR A 792 14.99 -10.29 -15.51
CA TYR A 792 15.98 -9.49 -14.82
C TYR A 792 15.44 -9.02 -13.47
N ARG A 793 16.03 -9.51 -12.37
CA ARG A 793 15.62 -9.19 -11.01
C ARG A 793 16.81 -8.90 -10.09
N PRO A 794 17.29 -7.66 -10.05
CA PRO A 794 18.37 -7.28 -9.16
C PRO A 794 17.96 -7.37 -7.68
N PHE A 795 18.91 -7.77 -6.84
CA PHE A 795 18.68 -8.00 -5.41
C PHE A 795 18.26 -6.73 -4.68
N GLY A 796 17.21 -6.81 -3.86
CA GLY A 796 16.77 -5.70 -3.00
C GLY A 796 16.15 -4.51 -3.75
N ARG A 797 16.06 -4.56 -5.09
CA ARG A 797 15.48 -3.50 -5.90
C ARG A 797 13.95 -3.59 -5.89
N SER A 798 13.30 -2.45 -6.00
CA SER A 798 11.83 -2.33 -6.00
C SER A 798 11.20 -2.68 -7.34
N TRP A 799 11.98 -3.01 -8.37
CA TRP A 799 11.46 -3.34 -9.70
C TRP A 799 12.10 -4.60 -10.29
N SER A 800 11.42 -5.21 -11.25
CA SER A 800 11.93 -6.30 -12.08
C SER A 800 11.30 -6.27 -13.46
N PHE A 801 12.03 -6.73 -14.46
CA PHE A 801 11.58 -6.76 -15.84
C PHE A 801 11.74 -8.16 -16.41
N GLY A 802 10.70 -8.69 -17.06
CA GLY A 802 10.73 -10.02 -17.66
C GLY A 802 10.01 -10.07 -19.00
N VAL A 803 10.33 -11.09 -19.80
CA VAL A 803 9.71 -11.36 -21.08
C VAL A 803 9.36 -12.84 -21.15
N ASP A 804 8.14 -13.16 -21.58
CA ASP A 804 7.73 -14.54 -21.85
C ASP A 804 7.19 -14.71 -23.27
N ILE A 805 7.40 -15.89 -23.84
CA ILE A 805 6.91 -16.29 -25.16
C ILE A 805 6.42 -17.73 -25.06
N ASN A 806 5.23 -18.01 -25.59
CA ASN A 806 4.56 -19.30 -25.52
C ASN A 806 3.92 -19.62 -26.86
N HIS A 807 4.05 -20.86 -27.31
CA HIS A 807 3.30 -21.41 -28.43
C HIS A 807 2.39 -22.52 -27.89
N VAL A 808 1.08 -22.31 -27.96
CA VAL A 808 0.09 -23.15 -27.29
C VAL A 808 -1.03 -23.58 -28.22
N GLN A 809 -1.59 -24.74 -27.92
CA GLN A 809 -2.74 -25.34 -28.60
C GLN A 809 -3.85 -25.59 -27.58
N GLN A 810 -5.08 -25.28 -27.98
CA GLN A 810 -6.25 -25.48 -27.13
C GLN A 810 -6.49 -26.98 -26.90
N ARG A 811 -6.82 -27.37 -25.66
CA ARG A 811 -7.02 -28.77 -25.24
C ARG A 811 -8.44 -29.26 -25.53
N GLY A 812 -8.65 -30.58 -25.52
CA GLY A 812 -9.99 -31.16 -25.52
C GLY A 812 -10.72 -30.91 -24.19
N PHE A 813 -12.06 -30.82 -24.23
CA PHE A 813 -12.87 -30.45 -23.06
C PHE A 813 -12.80 -31.45 -21.89
N ARG A 814 -12.44 -32.71 -22.16
CA ARG A 814 -12.22 -33.73 -21.11
C ARG A 814 -10.97 -33.47 -20.27
N GLN A 815 -10.11 -32.53 -20.68
CA GLN A 815 -8.83 -32.22 -20.04
C GLN A 815 -7.92 -33.45 -19.93
N ASP A 816 -7.91 -34.28 -20.97
CA ASP A 816 -6.96 -35.37 -21.18
C ASP A 816 -5.80 -34.89 -22.09
N PHE A 817 -5.17 -35.79 -22.84
CA PHE A 817 -4.09 -35.48 -23.78
C PHE A 817 -4.58 -35.07 -25.18
N SER A 818 -5.89 -34.94 -25.39
CA SER A 818 -6.45 -34.50 -26.66
C SER A 818 -6.32 -32.98 -26.84
N PHE A 819 -6.23 -32.56 -28.11
CA PHE A 819 -6.15 -31.16 -28.51
C PHE A 819 -7.20 -30.82 -29.56
N ARG A 820 -7.59 -29.55 -29.60
CA ARG A 820 -8.44 -28.92 -30.60
C ARG A 820 -7.56 -28.21 -31.63
N ASP A 821 -8.14 -27.80 -32.75
CA ASP A 821 -7.36 -27.23 -33.87
C ASP A 821 -6.79 -25.84 -33.62
N TYR A 822 -7.32 -25.10 -32.64
CA TYR A 822 -6.89 -23.73 -32.36
C TYR A 822 -5.47 -23.69 -31.75
N ARG A 823 -4.56 -22.98 -32.42
CA ARG A 823 -3.17 -22.74 -32.01
C ARG A 823 -2.87 -21.25 -32.01
N VAL A 824 -2.09 -20.79 -31.04
CA VAL A 824 -1.72 -19.39 -30.91
C VAL A 824 -0.33 -19.23 -30.29
N THR A 825 0.40 -18.20 -30.73
CA THR A 825 1.61 -17.73 -30.07
C THR A 825 1.27 -16.49 -29.26
N THR A 826 1.59 -16.50 -27.96
CA THR A 826 1.34 -15.44 -27.00
C THR A 826 2.63 -15.09 -26.26
N GLY A 827 2.79 -13.85 -25.82
CA GLY A 827 3.98 -13.43 -25.09
C GLY A 827 3.87 -11.99 -24.61
N HIS A 828 4.52 -11.69 -23.49
CA HIS A 828 4.40 -10.42 -22.80
C HIS A 828 5.75 -9.93 -22.28
N ALA A 829 5.98 -8.63 -22.39
CA ALA A 829 6.96 -7.91 -21.58
C ALA A 829 6.28 -7.43 -20.30
N THR A 830 6.87 -7.75 -19.15
CA THR A 830 6.32 -7.49 -17.82
C THR A 830 7.26 -6.61 -17.01
N LEU A 831 6.77 -5.48 -16.53
CA LEU A 831 7.40 -4.65 -15.51
C LEU A 831 6.64 -4.85 -14.20
N ASN A 832 7.33 -5.33 -13.16
CA ASN A 832 6.79 -5.33 -11.80
C ASN A 832 7.50 -4.24 -11.01
N TRP A 833 6.75 -3.38 -10.36
CA TRP A 833 7.26 -2.20 -9.65
C TRP A 833 6.54 -2.03 -8.31
N ASP A 834 7.30 -2.06 -7.24
CA ASP A 834 6.88 -1.71 -5.88
C ASP A 834 7.17 -0.22 -5.66
N THR A 835 6.12 0.58 -5.51
CA THR A 835 6.23 2.04 -5.56
C THR A 835 6.86 2.62 -4.30
N GLY A 836 6.85 1.87 -3.19
CA GLY A 836 7.19 2.35 -1.85
C GLY A 836 6.12 3.26 -1.24
N TRP A 837 5.15 3.73 -2.03
CA TRP A 837 4.05 4.56 -1.57
C TRP A 837 2.88 3.67 -1.11
N ASN A 838 2.51 3.81 0.17
CA ASN A 838 1.41 3.07 0.80
C ASN A 838 1.40 1.56 0.51
N ASP A 839 2.59 0.95 0.35
CA ASP A 839 2.76 -0.48 0.06
C ASP A 839 2.13 -0.94 -1.27
N VAL A 840 1.98 -0.04 -2.24
CA VAL A 840 1.37 -0.30 -3.55
C VAL A 840 2.35 -0.94 -4.53
N HIS A 841 1.90 -2.00 -5.18
CA HIS A 841 2.56 -2.72 -6.25
C HIS A 841 1.83 -2.49 -7.57
N VAL A 842 2.60 -2.17 -8.61
CA VAL A 842 2.12 -1.97 -9.97
C VAL A 842 2.80 -3.00 -10.87
N LYS A 843 2.00 -3.74 -11.61
CA LYS A 843 2.45 -4.70 -12.62
C LYS A 843 1.86 -4.31 -13.97
N ILE A 844 2.75 -4.04 -14.92
CA ILE A 844 2.39 -3.68 -16.30
C ILE A 844 2.86 -4.81 -17.20
N GLN A 845 1.95 -5.34 -18.02
CA GLN A 845 2.25 -6.40 -18.99
C GLN A 845 1.79 -5.93 -20.36
N ALA A 846 2.64 -5.99 -21.37
CA ALA A 846 2.28 -5.61 -22.74
C ALA A 846 2.72 -6.70 -23.72
N GLY A 847 1.85 -7.07 -24.65
CA GLY A 847 2.14 -8.15 -25.58
C GLY A 847 0.92 -8.69 -26.31
N ARG A 848 1.01 -9.96 -26.73
CA ARG A 848 -0.02 -10.67 -27.49
C ARG A 848 -0.74 -11.70 -26.61
N TYR A 849 -2.06 -11.67 -26.62
CA TYR A 849 -2.95 -12.49 -25.79
C TYR A 849 -3.46 -13.74 -26.53
N LEU A 850 -4.20 -14.61 -25.84
CA LEU A 850 -4.62 -15.92 -26.34
C LEU A 850 -5.59 -15.84 -27.53
N ALA A 851 -6.45 -14.83 -27.60
CA ALA A 851 -7.33 -14.63 -28.76
C ALA A 851 -6.58 -14.04 -29.98
N GLY A 852 -5.27 -13.80 -29.84
CA GLY A 852 -4.39 -13.30 -30.89
C GLY A 852 -4.26 -11.78 -30.92
N ASP A 853 -5.02 -11.08 -30.07
CA ASP A 853 -5.06 -9.63 -29.88
C ASP A 853 -3.82 -9.09 -29.17
N HIS A 854 -3.48 -7.82 -29.42
CA HIS A 854 -2.34 -7.13 -28.82
C HIS A 854 -2.81 -6.04 -27.87
N GLY A 855 -2.18 -5.94 -26.71
CA GLY A 855 -2.62 -4.99 -25.70
C GLY A 855 -1.73 -4.91 -24.48
N ALA A 856 -2.23 -4.26 -23.44
CA ALA A 856 -1.57 -4.14 -22.16
C ALA A 856 -2.52 -4.37 -20.98
N THR A 857 -2.05 -5.10 -19.97
CA THR A 857 -2.69 -5.27 -18.68
C THR A 857 -1.97 -4.39 -17.65
N LEU A 858 -2.73 -3.54 -16.97
CA LEU A 858 -2.31 -2.84 -15.76
C LEU A 858 -2.95 -3.54 -14.55
N ASP A 859 -2.11 -3.97 -13.62
CA ASP A 859 -2.50 -4.57 -12.34
C ASP A 859 -1.93 -3.71 -11.21
N ILE A 860 -2.79 -3.23 -10.32
CA ILE A 860 -2.44 -2.40 -9.17
C ILE A 860 -2.95 -3.10 -7.92
N SER A 861 -2.07 -3.31 -6.94
CA SER A 861 -2.44 -3.91 -5.66
C SER A 861 -1.78 -3.23 -4.48
N ARG A 862 -2.51 -3.12 -3.37
CA ARG A 862 -1.92 -2.79 -2.07
C ARG A 862 -1.76 -4.07 -1.27
N THR A 863 -0.60 -4.25 -0.66
CA THR A 863 -0.40 -5.39 0.24
C THR A 863 0.00 -4.94 1.64
N PHE A 864 -0.77 -5.38 2.64
CA PHE A 864 -0.60 -5.06 4.05
C PHE A 864 0.55 -5.85 4.69
N ARG A 865 1.03 -5.39 5.85
CA ARG A 865 2.14 -6.06 6.57
C ARG A 865 1.88 -7.54 6.86
N ASN A 866 0.64 -7.96 7.08
CA ASN A 866 0.28 -9.37 7.26
C ASN A 866 0.21 -10.18 5.95
N GLY A 867 0.73 -9.66 4.84
CA GLY A 867 0.74 -10.36 3.55
C GLY A 867 -0.59 -10.39 2.82
N THR A 868 -1.67 -9.84 3.40
CA THR A 868 -2.95 -9.73 2.71
C THR A 868 -2.86 -8.67 1.62
N SER A 869 -3.31 -8.98 0.40
CA SER A 869 -3.31 -8.06 -0.74
C SER A 869 -4.73 -7.77 -1.22
N ILE A 870 -4.99 -6.53 -1.62
CA ILE A 870 -6.18 -6.11 -2.37
C ILE A 870 -5.70 -5.51 -3.68
N GLY A 871 -6.16 -6.03 -4.81
CA GLY A 871 -5.73 -5.55 -6.13
C GLY A 871 -6.83 -5.54 -7.17
N ALA A 872 -6.57 -4.81 -8.25
CA ALA A 872 -7.45 -4.73 -9.41
C ALA A 872 -6.61 -4.70 -10.68
N TRP A 873 -7.12 -5.30 -11.75
CA TRP A 873 -6.50 -5.27 -13.05
C TRP A 873 -7.47 -4.81 -14.13
N ALA A 874 -6.91 -4.23 -15.19
CA ALA A 874 -7.60 -3.88 -16.41
C ALA A 874 -6.69 -4.18 -17.61
N THR A 875 -7.25 -4.80 -18.64
CA THR A 875 -6.55 -5.17 -19.87
C THR A 875 -7.19 -4.49 -21.06
N LEU A 876 -6.44 -3.65 -21.76
CA LEU A 876 -6.88 -2.96 -22.98
C LEU A 876 -6.13 -3.53 -24.18
N THR A 877 -6.85 -3.92 -25.23
CA THR A 877 -6.28 -4.49 -26.46
C THR A 877 -6.76 -3.76 -27.71
N ASP A 878 -6.24 -4.16 -28.87
CA ASP A 878 -6.60 -3.67 -30.19
C ASP A 878 -8.00 -4.15 -30.67
N VAL A 879 -8.66 -5.01 -29.90
CA VAL A 879 -10.04 -5.44 -30.18
C VAL A 879 -11.02 -4.27 -29.97
N PRO A 880 -11.87 -3.96 -30.96
CA PRO A 880 -12.91 -2.94 -30.79
C PRO A 880 -13.90 -3.32 -29.67
N PHE A 881 -14.28 -2.34 -28.84
CA PHE A 881 -15.21 -2.56 -27.70
C PHE A 881 -16.54 -3.22 -28.10
N ALA A 882 -17.07 -2.93 -29.29
CA ALA A 882 -18.28 -3.57 -29.80
C ALA A 882 -18.14 -5.09 -30.08
N VAL A 883 -16.91 -5.56 -30.33
CA VAL A 883 -16.58 -6.96 -30.63
C VAL A 883 -16.18 -7.72 -29.36
N PHE A 884 -15.73 -7.01 -28.32
CA PHE A 884 -15.33 -7.58 -27.02
C PHE A 884 -16.50 -8.26 -26.27
N GLY A 885 -17.74 -7.96 -26.68
CA GLY A 885 -19.00 -8.42 -26.07
C GLY A 885 -19.46 -7.50 -24.94
N GLU A 886 -20.39 -7.96 -24.09
CA GLU A 886 -20.81 -7.25 -22.86
C GLU A 886 -19.60 -6.76 -22.01
N GLY A 887 -19.36 -5.46 -21.97
CA GLY A 887 -18.18 -4.87 -21.34
C GLY A 887 -17.01 -4.68 -22.30
N SER A 888 -16.64 -3.40 -22.46
CA SER A 888 -15.62 -2.90 -23.39
C SER A 888 -14.24 -3.54 -23.29
N PHE A 889 -13.83 -4.08 -22.13
CA PHE A 889 -12.50 -4.64 -21.91
C PHE A 889 -12.45 -5.57 -20.69
N ASP A 890 -11.39 -6.40 -20.57
CA ASP A 890 -11.18 -7.35 -19.46
C ASP A 890 -10.72 -6.65 -18.19
N LYS A 891 -11.37 -6.96 -17.06
CA LYS A 891 -11.13 -6.30 -15.77
C LYS A 891 -11.52 -7.19 -14.61
N GLY A 892 -10.89 -6.99 -13.46
CA GLY A 892 -11.28 -7.68 -12.24
C GLY A 892 -10.61 -7.13 -10.99
N ILE A 893 -11.07 -7.63 -9.85
CA ILE A 893 -10.56 -7.32 -8.52
C ILE A 893 -10.25 -8.63 -7.81
N TYR A 894 -9.22 -8.63 -6.98
CA TYR A 894 -8.85 -9.78 -6.17
C TYR A 894 -8.42 -9.40 -4.76
N ILE A 895 -8.60 -10.36 -3.86
CA ILE A 895 -8.12 -10.33 -2.48
C ILE A 895 -7.30 -11.59 -2.28
N ARG A 896 -6.05 -11.43 -1.85
CA ARG A 896 -5.14 -12.51 -1.54
C ARG A 896 -4.92 -12.56 -0.03
N ILE A 897 -5.36 -13.61 0.65
CA ILE A 897 -5.29 -13.71 2.11
C ILE A 897 -4.42 -14.91 2.48
N PRO A 898 -3.25 -14.72 3.10
CA PRO A 898 -2.46 -15.84 3.61
C PRO A 898 -3.28 -16.69 4.57
N PHE A 899 -3.31 -18.01 4.40
CA PHE A 899 -3.96 -18.89 5.38
C PHE A 899 -3.30 -18.81 6.74
N ASP A 900 -2.03 -18.40 6.78
CA ASP A 900 -1.33 -18.09 8.02
C ASP A 900 -1.98 -16.90 8.78
N ALA A 901 -2.77 -16.04 8.14
CA ALA A 901 -3.59 -15.03 8.85
C ALA A 901 -4.91 -15.59 9.43
N MET A 902 -5.33 -16.80 9.02
CA MET A 902 -6.67 -17.35 9.29
C MET A 902 -6.68 -18.69 10.05
N LEU A 903 -5.60 -19.46 9.99
CA LEU A 903 -5.51 -20.80 10.59
C LEU A 903 -4.67 -20.80 11.88
N PRO A 904 -4.95 -21.70 12.84
CA PRO A 904 -4.17 -21.83 14.08
C PRO A 904 -2.84 -22.57 13.91
N ILE A 905 -2.45 -22.90 12.68
CA ILE A 905 -1.18 -23.52 12.30
C ILE A 905 -0.48 -22.65 11.25
N SER A 906 0.85 -22.67 11.23
CA SER A 906 1.64 -21.98 10.22
C SER A 906 1.60 -22.72 8.88
N THR A 907 1.40 -21.99 7.79
CA THR A 907 1.29 -22.56 6.44
C THR A 907 1.72 -21.56 5.38
N SER A 908 2.21 -22.05 4.24
CA SER A 908 2.50 -21.24 3.06
C SER A 908 1.30 -21.06 2.13
N GLY A 909 0.18 -21.71 2.43
CA GLY A 909 -1.04 -21.60 1.64
C GLY A 909 -1.66 -20.20 1.68
N VAL A 910 -2.33 -19.83 0.59
CA VAL A 910 -2.94 -18.51 0.43
C VAL A 910 -4.30 -18.67 -0.24
N ALA A 911 -5.33 -18.06 0.33
CA ALA A 911 -6.64 -17.91 -0.30
C ALA A 911 -6.56 -16.82 -1.38
N ASN A 912 -7.05 -17.11 -2.57
CA ASN A 912 -7.20 -16.11 -3.63
C ASN A 912 -8.69 -15.97 -3.98
N LEU A 913 -9.27 -14.82 -3.66
CA LEU A 913 -10.66 -14.49 -3.96
C LEU A 913 -10.64 -13.47 -5.10
N SER A 914 -10.99 -13.88 -6.30
CA SER A 914 -11.05 -12.99 -7.47
C SER A 914 -12.49 -12.85 -7.97
N TRP A 915 -12.85 -11.64 -8.36
CA TRP A 915 -14.10 -11.32 -9.04
C TRP A 915 -13.80 -10.60 -10.34
N GLN A 916 -14.43 -11.04 -11.42
CA GLN A 916 -14.36 -10.40 -12.73
C GLN A 916 -15.76 -10.38 -13.37
N PRO A 917 -16.19 -9.27 -13.99
CA PRO A 917 -17.48 -9.20 -14.66
C PRO A 917 -17.46 -10.02 -15.95
N LEU A 918 -17.94 -11.26 -15.84
CA LEU A 918 -18.05 -12.24 -16.94
C LEU A 918 -16.68 -12.70 -17.47
N THR A 919 -16.60 -13.97 -17.86
CA THR A 919 -15.35 -14.51 -18.43
C THR A 919 -15.24 -14.10 -19.89
N ARG A 920 -14.15 -13.44 -20.28
CA ARG A 920 -13.95 -12.87 -21.63
C ARG A 920 -12.79 -13.53 -22.37
N ASP A 921 -12.85 -13.45 -23.69
CA ASP A 921 -11.83 -14.01 -24.60
C ASP A 921 -10.73 -12.99 -24.96
N GLY A 922 -11.09 -11.71 -25.12
CA GLY A 922 -10.11 -10.64 -25.37
C GLY A 922 -9.28 -10.32 -24.13
N GLY A 923 -8.00 -9.99 -24.31
CA GLY A 923 -7.09 -9.74 -23.18
C GLY A 923 -6.80 -10.97 -22.31
N ALA A 924 -7.23 -12.17 -22.73
CA ALA A 924 -7.02 -13.39 -21.96
C ALA A 924 -5.56 -13.85 -22.02
N ARG A 925 -4.92 -13.98 -20.85
CA ARG A 925 -3.54 -14.45 -20.72
C ARG A 925 -3.48 -15.95 -20.47
N LEU A 926 -2.40 -16.59 -20.90
CA LEU A 926 -2.05 -17.95 -20.50
C LEU A 926 -1.76 -17.97 -19.00
N ASN A 927 -2.41 -18.86 -18.23
CA ASN A 927 -2.04 -19.07 -16.84
C ASN A 927 -0.81 -19.98 -16.78
N ARG A 928 0.29 -19.46 -16.24
CA ARG A 928 1.58 -20.16 -16.21
C ARG A 928 1.90 -20.56 -14.77
N SER A 929 2.31 -21.81 -14.58
CA SER A 929 2.86 -22.27 -13.31
C SER A 929 4.37 -22.00 -13.23
N ASP A 930 4.88 -21.83 -12.01
CA ASP A 930 6.32 -21.65 -11.73
C ASP A 930 6.97 -20.46 -12.49
N THR A 931 6.30 -19.31 -12.55
CA THR A 931 6.88 -18.11 -13.19
C THR A 931 8.19 -17.70 -12.53
N LEU A 932 9.16 -17.19 -13.30
CA LEU A 932 10.44 -16.75 -12.72
C LEU A 932 10.24 -15.65 -11.69
N PHE A 933 9.23 -14.79 -11.86
CA PHE A 933 8.91 -13.75 -10.90
C PHE A 933 8.53 -14.34 -9.53
N ASP A 934 7.67 -15.36 -9.51
CA ASP A 934 7.26 -16.03 -8.27
C ASP A 934 8.41 -16.84 -7.67
N LEU A 935 9.18 -17.55 -8.50
CA LEU A 935 10.34 -18.34 -8.07
C LEU A 935 11.42 -17.46 -7.41
N THR A 936 11.52 -16.19 -7.82
CA THR A 936 12.52 -15.24 -7.32
C THR A 936 11.96 -14.20 -6.34
N GLN A 937 10.74 -14.38 -5.83
CA GLN A 937 10.08 -13.39 -4.97
C GLN A 937 10.89 -13.04 -3.71
N ALA A 938 11.64 -13.99 -3.14
CA ALA A 938 12.50 -13.75 -1.97
C ALA A 938 13.69 -12.80 -2.23
N ARG A 939 13.96 -12.42 -3.49
CA ARG A 939 14.95 -11.39 -3.85
C ARG A 939 14.42 -9.96 -3.74
N SER A 940 13.10 -9.80 -3.59
CA SER A 940 12.47 -8.50 -3.41
C SER A 940 13.02 -7.78 -2.19
N GLY A 941 13.17 -6.45 -2.26
CA GLY A 941 13.44 -5.63 -1.06
C GLY A 941 12.35 -5.80 0.02
N ARG A 942 11.14 -6.20 -0.37
CA ARG A 942 10.02 -6.50 0.54
C ARG A 942 9.93 -7.96 1.00
N ALA A 943 10.89 -8.83 0.67
CA ALA A 943 10.81 -10.24 1.05
C ALA A 943 10.74 -10.45 2.57
N LEU A 944 11.41 -9.58 3.35
CA LEU A 944 11.40 -9.58 4.82
C LEU A 944 10.42 -8.57 5.44
N PHE A 945 9.62 -7.88 4.62
CA PHE A 945 8.69 -6.85 5.10
C PHE A 945 7.45 -7.45 5.80
N TRP A 946 7.02 -8.63 5.34
CA TRP A 946 5.77 -9.25 5.80
C TRP A 946 5.94 -9.90 7.17
N ARG A 947 5.01 -9.60 8.07
CA ARG A 947 4.96 -10.17 9.42
C ARG A 947 3.51 -10.39 9.85
N PRO A 948 3.22 -11.46 10.63
CA PRO A 948 1.88 -11.66 11.17
C PRO A 948 1.39 -10.40 11.92
N ALA A 949 0.08 -10.11 11.85
CA ALA A 949 -0.53 -9.02 12.63
C ALA A 949 -0.70 -9.37 14.13
N ALA A 950 0.11 -10.29 14.64
CA ALA A 950 0.13 -10.64 16.04
C ALA A 950 0.35 -9.39 16.90
N PRO A 951 -0.34 -9.26 18.05
CA PRO A 951 0.01 -8.24 19.03
C PRO A 951 1.50 -8.38 19.34
N GLN A 952 2.29 -7.37 18.99
CA GLN A 952 3.71 -7.40 19.31
C GLN A 952 3.84 -7.22 20.82
N PRO A 953 4.56 -8.13 21.52
CA PRO A 953 4.85 -7.90 22.91
C PRO A 953 5.65 -6.61 23.02
N ARG A 954 5.27 -5.82 24.02
CA ARG A 954 5.96 -4.61 24.42
C ARG A 954 7.45 -4.93 24.66
N ARG A 955 8.37 -4.20 24.03
CA ARG A 955 9.82 -4.36 24.28
C ARG A 955 10.40 -3.13 24.95
N SER A 956 11.41 -3.35 25.80
CA SER A 956 12.25 -2.28 26.33
C SER A 956 13.20 -1.78 25.25
N ALA A 957 13.65 -0.53 25.35
CA ALA A 957 14.50 0.13 24.35
C ALA A 957 13.90 0.12 22.93
N GLU A 958 12.56 0.11 22.80
CA GLU A 958 11.93 0.48 21.54
C GLU A 958 12.43 1.88 21.15
N ARG A 959 12.91 2.06 19.91
CA ARG A 959 13.55 3.30 19.45
C ARG A 959 12.69 4.51 19.85
N THR A 960 13.06 5.26 20.87
CA THR A 960 12.30 6.42 21.35
C THR A 960 13.03 7.73 21.17
N ALA A 961 14.36 7.70 21.06
CA ALA A 961 15.23 8.85 20.84
C ALA A 961 15.55 9.13 19.36
N TYR A 962 14.84 8.50 18.40
CA TYR A 962 15.03 8.80 16.98
C TYR A 962 14.21 10.02 16.56
N VAL A 963 14.80 10.86 15.72
CA VAL A 963 14.12 12.01 15.11
C VAL A 963 13.16 11.48 14.04
N LEU A 964 11.87 11.76 14.22
CA LEU A 964 10.93 11.65 13.11
C LEU A 964 11.19 12.80 12.14
N GLN A 965 11.43 12.49 10.88
CA GLN A 965 11.48 13.48 9.81
C GLN A 965 10.07 13.79 9.37
N GLU A 966 9.79 15.05 9.02
CA GLU A 966 8.49 15.39 8.43
C GLU A 966 8.26 14.57 7.17
N PRO A 967 7.14 13.82 7.07
CA PRO A 967 6.82 13.11 5.85
C PRO A 967 6.68 14.15 4.75
N THR A 968 7.47 13.99 3.71
CA THR A 968 7.37 14.86 2.55
C THR A 968 6.02 14.58 1.88
N PRO A 969 5.12 15.59 1.74
CA PRO A 969 3.80 15.37 1.18
C PRO A 969 3.91 14.69 -0.17
N GLN A 970 3.39 13.47 -0.29
CA GLN A 970 3.36 12.78 -1.56
C GLN A 970 2.18 13.33 -2.38
N PRO A 971 2.31 13.52 -3.70
CA PRO A 971 1.30 14.15 -4.56
C PRO A 971 -0.11 13.50 -4.53
N PHE A 972 -0.25 12.33 -3.91
CA PHE A 972 -1.46 11.52 -3.88
C PHE A 972 -2.08 11.37 -2.48
N ASP A 973 -1.44 11.89 -1.43
CA ASP A 973 -1.99 11.79 -0.06
C ASP A 973 -3.04 12.88 0.20
N ASP A 974 -2.89 14.04 -0.44
CA ASP A 974 -3.90 15.11 -0.52
C ASP A 974 -3.90 15.71 -1.94
N PRO A 975 -4.80 15.23 -2.82
CA PRO A 975 -4.84 15.63 -4.23
C PRO A 975 -5.09 17.13 -4.45
N LEU A 976 -5.80 17.80 -3.53
CA LEU A 976 -6.13 19.22 -3.66
C LEU A 976 -4.91 20.10 -3.31
N SER A 977 -4.20 19.76 -2.24
CA SER A 977 -2.95 20.44 -1.89
C SER A 977 -1.85 20.20 -2.94
N SER A 978 -1.78 18.98 -3.48
CA SER A 978 -0.80 18.58 -4.49
C SER A 978 -1.07 19.27 -5.83
N ALA A 979 -2.36 19.42 -6.22
CA ALA A 979 -2.74 20.23 -7.36
C ALA A 979 -2.34 21.69 -7.18
N GLY A 980 -2.56 22.28 -5.99
CA GLY A 980 -2.12 23.64 -5.65
C GLY A 980 -0.62 23.85 -5.82
N GLN A 981 0.20 22.95 -5.25
CA GLN A 981 1.66 23.01 -5.40
C GLN A 981 2.12 22.84 -6.85
N LEU A 982 1.42 22.00 -7.62
CA LEU A 982 1.72 21.79 -9.04
C LEU A 982 1.33 23.02 -9.87
N PHE A 983 0.23 23.71 -9.52
CA PHE A 983 -0.14 25.01 -10.09
C PHE A 983 0.88 26.11 -9.74
N ASP A 984 1.41 26.14 -8.52
CA ASP A 984 2.45 27.08 -8.11
C ASP A 984 3.77 26.83 -8.86
N GLN A 985 4.15 25.56 -9.05
CA GLN A 985 5.33 25.18 -9.83
C GLN A 985 5.16 25.44 -11.33
N VAL A 986 3.96 25.23 -11.89
CA VAL A 986 3.63 25.60 -13.27
C VAL A 986 3.60 27.12 -13.45
N GLY A 987 3.15 27.86 -12.43
CA GLY A 987 3.19 29.32 -12.36
C GLY A 987 4.60 29.90 -12.24
N ALA A 988 5.57 29.12 -11.73
CA ALA A 988 6.98 29.51 -11.65
C ALA A 988 7.74 29.40 -12.99
N VAL A 989 7.18 28.74 -14.00
CA VAL A 989 7.74 28.72 -15.36
C VAL A 989 7.56 30.11 -15.98
N PRO A 990 8.62 30.75 -16.53
CA PRO A 990 8.52 32.10 -17.08
C PRO A 990 7.38 32.20 -18.09
N THR A 991 6.49 33.18 -17.91
CA THR A 991 5.29 33.39 -18.75
C THR A 991 5.63 33.43 -20.25
N GLN A 992 6.81 33.94 -20.60
CA GLN A 992 7.33 33.98 -21.96
C GLN A 992 7.45 32.59 -22.60
N THR A 993 7.76 31.55 -21.82
CA THR A 993 7.85 30.16 -22.29
C THR A 993 6.48 29.61 -22.68
N TRP A 994 5.46 29.86 -21.87
CA TRP A 994 4.08 29.48 -22.17
C TRP A 994 3.51 30.28 -23.35
N LEU A 995 3.90 31.55 -23.48
CA LEU A 995 3.55 32.39 -24.63
C LEU A 995 4.17 31.86 -25.93
N TRP A 996 5.44 31.48 -25.93
CA TRP A 996 6.08 30.88 -27.11
C TRP A 996 5.55 29.49 -27.43
N ALA A 997 5.27 28.66 -26.41
CA ALA A 997 4.65 27.34 -26.61
C ALA A 997 3.23 27.48 -27.19
N GLY A 998 2.43 28.39 -26.64
CA GLY A 998 1.11 28.74 -27.16
C GLY A 998 1.19 29.30 -28.57
N ALA A 999 2.13 30.22 -28.85
CA ALA A 999 2.35 30.77 -30.18
C ALA A 999 2.82 29.73 -31.21
N ALA A 1000 3.63 28.75 -30.81
CA ALA A 1000 4.07 27.66 -31.67
C ALA A 1000 2.92 26.70 -32.00
N VAL A 1001 2.07 26.37 -31.03
CA VAL A 1001 0.85 25.56 -31.26
C VAL A 1001 -0.14 26.31 -32.14
N LEU A 1002 -0.41 27.60 -31.85
CA LEU A 1002 -1.32 28.43 -32.65
C LEU A 1002 -0.78 28.67 -34.07
N GLY A 1003 0.52 28.95 -34.20
CA GLY A 1003 1.17 29.15 -35.50
C GLY A 1003 1.20 27.88 -36.35
N SER A 1004 1.45 26.72 -35.75
CA SER A 1004 1.36 25.43 -36.45
C SER A 1004 -0.07 25.06 -36.81
N ALA A 1005 -1.07 25.49 -36.03
CA ALA A 1005 -2.48 25.26 -36.34
C ALA A 1005 -2.93 25.97 -37.64
N LEU A 1006 -2.32 27.11 -37.98
CA LEU A 1006 -2.55 27.80 -39.27
C LEU A 1006 -2.11 26.93 -40.46
N LEU A 1007 -1.14 26.05 -40.25
CA LEU A 1007 -0.58 25.16 -41.27
C LEU A 1007 -1.26 23.79 -41.32
N ASP A 1008 -2.14 23.45 -40.37
CA ASP A 1008 -2.80 22.14 -40.28
C ASP A 1008 -3.47 21.73 -41.60
N ARG A 1009 -4.20 22.64 -42.25
CA ARG A 1009 -4.86 22.36 -43.54
C ARG A 1009 -3.88 22.23 -44.70
N SER A 1010 -2.73 22.88 -44.64
CA SER A 1010 -1.68 22.76 -45.66
C SER A 1010 -0.91 21.44 -45.51
N ALA A 1011 -0.61 21.05 -44.27
CA ALA A 1011 0.04 19.80 -43.91
C ALA A 1011 -0.84 18.59 -44.23
N ASP A 1012 -2.15 18.63 -43.90
CA ASP A 1012 -3.09 17.55 -44.26
C ASP A 1012 -3.24 17.40 -45.78
N ARG A 1013 -3.32 18.51 -46.54
CA ARG A 1013 -3.34 18.47 -48.02
C ARG A 1013 -2.04 17.93 -48.61
N TRP A 1014 -0.90 18.15 -47.96
CA TRP A 1014 0.36 17.52 -48.35
C TRP A 1014 0.34 16.03 -48.03
N ALA A 1015 -0.07 15.64 -46.82
CA ALA A 1015 -0.16 14.26 -46.38
C ALA A 1015 -1.09 13.43 -47.29
N ALA A 1016 -2.28 13.95 -47.60
CA ALA A 1016 -3.24 13.32 -48.52
C ALA A 1016 -2.69 13.10 -49.94
N ARG A 1017 -1.77 13.95 -50.41
CA ARG A 1017 -1.11 13.80 -51.73
C ARG A 1017 0.09 12.85 -51.71
N ASN A 1018 0.60 12.51 -50.53
CA ASN A 1018 1.79 11.68 -50.33
C ASN A 1018 1.47 10.40 -49.54
N GLN A 1019 0.24 9.88 -49.70
CA GLN A 1019 -0.15 8.55 -49.23
C GLN A 1019 0.25 7.51 -50.29
N GLY A 1020 1.47 6.96 -50.17
CA GLY A 1020 1.99 5.91 -51.05
C GLY A 1020 3.49 6.05 -51.37
N GLY A 1021 4.09 4.96 -51.86
CA GLY A 1021 5.49 4.93 -52.29
C GLY A 1021 6.50 5.06 -51.14
N ASN A 1022 7.58 5.82 -51.36
CA ASN A 1022 8.65 5.99 -50.36
C ASN A 1022 8.20 6.74 -49.10
N TRP A 1023 7.13 7.54 -49.19
CA TRP A 1023 6.60 8.31 -48.05
C TRP A 1023 5.90 7.44 -47.00
N ASP A 1024 5.28 6.34 -47.42
CA ASP A 1024 4.61 5.39 -46.52
C ASP A 1024 5.63 4.65 -45.66
N ARG A 1025 6.71 4.17 -46.30
CA ARG A 1025 7.85 3.56 -45.59
C ARG A 1025 8.49 4.52 -44.59
N LEU A 1026 8.62 5.80 -44.96
CA LEU A 1026 9.16 6.82 -44.07
C LEU A 1026 8.22 7.08 -42.88
N GLY A 1027 6.90 7.06 -43.09
CA GLY A 1027 5.89 7.17 -42.05
C GLY A 1027 5.90 5.99 -41.07
N ASP A 1028 6.01 4.76 -41.58
CA ASP A 1028 6.11 3.54 -40.77
C ASP A 1028 7.37 3.51 -39.91
N VAL A 1029 8.52 3.89 -40.49
CA VAL A 1029 9.78 4.04 -39.74
C VAL A 1029 9.61 5.09 -38.65
N GLY A 1030 9.04 6.26 -38.96
CA GLY A 1030 8.77 7.31 -37.98
C GLY A 1030 7.90 6.84 -36.80
N ASN A 1031 6.89 6.01 -37.06
CA ASN A 1031 6.03 5.46 -36.00
C ASN A 1031 6.70 4.39 -35.14
N ALA A 1032 7.70 3.69 -35.65
CA ALA A 1032 8.47 2.70 -34.90
C ALA A 1032 9.55 3.34 -33.99
N LEU A 1033 9.97 4.58 -34.27
CA LEU A 1033 11.03 5.27 -33.53
C LEU A 1033 10.78 5.38 -32.01
N PRO A 1034 9.57 5.71 -31.50
CA PRO A 1034 9.31 5.72 -30.05
C PRO A 1034 9.56 4.37 -29.39
N LEU A 1035 9.20 3.27 -30.06
CA LEU A 1035 9.47 1.91 -29.56
C LEU A 1035 10.97 1.62 -29.60
N ALA A 1036 11.68 2.02 -30.66
CA ALA A 1036 13.13 1.90 -30.75
C ALA A 1036 13.86 2.71 -29.68
N PHE A 1037 13.44 3.95 -29.41
CA PHE A 1037 14.00 4.78 -28.33
C PHE A 1037 13.69 4.19 -26.96
N THR A 1038 12.51 3.61 -26.77
CA THR A 1038 12.14 2.94 -25.52
C THR A 1038 13.00 1.70 -25.30
N ALA A 1039 13.14 0.84 -26.31
CA ALA A 1039 13.97 -0.35 -26.25
C ALA A 1039 15.46 -0.01 -26.05
N GLY A 1040 15.96 1.00 -26.77
CA GLY A 1040 17.33 1.50 -26.63
C GLY A 1040 17.59 2.10 -25.25
N SER A 1041 16.67 2.91 -24.72
CA SER A 1041 16.77 3.47 -23.35
C SER A 1041 16.65 2.36 -22.30
N ALA A 1042 15.77 1.38 -22.47
CA ALA A 1042 15.67 0.22 -21.58
C ALA A 1042 16.96 -0.60 -21.57
N LEU A 1043 17.58 -0.82 -22.73
CA LEU A 1043 18.86 -1.50 -22.85
C LEU A 1043 19.99 -0.68 -22.20
N LEU A 1044 20.08 0.62 -22.44
CA LEU A 1044 21.10 1.48 -21.82
C LEU A 1044 20.91 1.62 -20.31
N ALA A 1045 19.67 1.59 -19.82
CA ALA A 1045 19.34 1.59 -18.39
C ALA A 1045 19.78 0.31 -17.67
N THR A 1046 20.15 -0.76 -18.39
CA THR A 1046 20.77 -1.96 -17.79
C THR A 1046 22.23 -1.76 -17.37
N GLY A 1047 22.84 -0.62 -17.74
CA GLY A 1047 24.25 -0.34 -17.47
C GLY A 1047 25.21 -0.86 -18.54
N VAL A 1048 24.72 -1.43 -19.65
CA VAL A 1048 25.55 -1.99 -20.73
C VAL A 1048 26.54 -0.98 -21.34
N ALA A 1049 26.24 0.32 -21.25
CA ALA A 1049 27.05 1.43 -21.75
C ALA A 1049 27.63 2.34 -20.64
N GLY A 1050 27.66 1.85 -19.40
CA GLY A 1050 28.24 2.55 -18.25
C GLY A 1050 27.26 3.42 -17.44
N PRO A 1051 27.69 3.94 -16.27
CA PRO A 1051 26.81 4.56 -15.28
C PRO A 1051 26.17 5.87 -15.73
N ALA A 1052 26.91 6.69 -16.50
CA ALA A 1052 26.41 7.96 -17.01
C ALA A 1052 25.26 7.75 -18.00
N ALA A 1053 25.44 6.87 -18.99
CA ALA A 1053 24.40 6.52 -19.96
C ALA A 1053 23.20 5.83 -19.29
N SER A 1054 23.44 4.99 -18.28
CA SER A 1054 22.37 4.36 -17.50
C SER A 1054 21.52 5.38 -16.74
N GLY A 1055 22.14 6.42 -16.16
CA GLY A 1055 21.42 7.49 -15.46
C GLY A 1055 20.53 8.28 -16.42
N THR A 1056 21.08 8.72 -17.55
CA THR A 1056 20.33 9.43 -18.61
C THR A 1056 19.18 8.59 -19.17
N ALA A 1057 19.40 7.28 -19.36
CA ALA A 1057 18.41 6.35 -19.87
C ALA A 1057 17.23 6.16 -18.90
N GLN A 1058 17.48 6.15 -17.59
CA GLN A 1058 16.42 6.08 -16.58
C GLN A 1058 15.59 7.38 -16.55
N THR A 1059 16.25 8.54 -16.64
CA THR A 1059 15.57 9.85 -16.78
C THR A 1059 14.70 9.89 -18.03
N ALA A 1060 15.19 9.36 -19.16
CA ALA A 1060 14.45 9.25 -20.42
C ALA A 1060 13.19 8.38 -20.29
N LEU A 1061 13.30 7.20 -19.68
CA LEU A 1061 12.14 6.30 -19.48
C LEU A 1061 11.08 6.90 -18.56
N LEU A 1062 11.50 7.59 -17.49
CA LEU A 1062 10.58 8.34 -16.63
C LEU A 1062 9.89 9.47 -17.38
N ALA A 1063 10.65 10.26 -18.14
CA ALA A 1063 10.10 11.32 -18.97
C ALA A 1063 9.08 10.77 -19.97
N GLY A 1064 9.37 9.63 -20.58
CA GLY A 1064 8.46 8.92 -21.48
C GLY A 1064 7.15 8.53 -20.79
N ALA A 1065 7.22 7.92 -19.61
CA ALA A 1065 6.03 7.53 -18.84
C ALA A 1065 5.20 8.76 -18.40
N GLY A 1066 5.85 9.80 -17.89
CA GLY A 1066 5.20 11.06 -17.50
C GLY A 1066 4.55 11.78 -18.68
N ALA A 1067 5.22 11.82 -19.83
CA ALA A 1067 4.68 12.42 -21.05
C ALA A 1067 3.48 11.65 -21.61
N LEU A 1068 3.47 10.31 -21.54
CA LEU A 1068 2.31 9.51 -21.91
C LEU A 1068 1.12 9.77 -20.97
N GLY A 1069 1.36 9.82 -19.65
CA GLY A 1069 0.32 10.13 -18.66
C GLY A 1069 -0.28 11.53 -18.87
N ALA A 1070 0.58 12.55 -18.99
CA ALA A 1070 0.16 13.93 -19.23
C ALA A 1070 -0.58 14.07 -20.58
N SER A 1071 -0.07 13.43 -21.64
CA SER A 1071 -0.72 13.41 -22.96
C SER A 1071 -2.09 12.75 -22.90
N MET A 1072 -2.26 11.67 -22.12
CA MET A 1072 -3.54 11.00 -21.93
C MET A 1072 -4.56 11.88 -21.20
N VAL A 1073 -4.13 12.65 -20.20
CA VAL A 1073 -4.98 13.65 -19.52
C VAL A 1073 -5.39 14.76 -20.49
N VAL A 1074 -4.43 15.41 -21.15
CA VAL A 1074 -4.70 16.50 -22.12
C VAL A 1074 -5.64 16.04 -23.23
N ARG A 1075 -5.44 14.81 -23.71
CA ARG A 1075 -6.26 14.21 -24.76
C ARG A 1075 -7.71 13.97 -24.35
N THR A 1076 -7.89 13.52 -23.10
CA THR A 1076 -9.22 13.33 -22.50
C THR A 1076 -9.92 14.68 -22.30
N LEU A 1077 -9.17 15.75 -22.06
CA LEU A 1077 -9.71 17.10 -21.90
C LEU A 1077 -10.02 17.80 -23.24
N ALA A 1078 -9.15 17.66 -24.24
CA ALA A 1078 -9.21 18.43 -25.49
C ALA A 1078 -10.21 17.88 -26.52
N GLY A 1079 -10.34 16.54 -26.64
CA GLY A 1079 -11.36 15.93 -27.52
C GLY A 1079 -11.29 16.31 -29.01
N ARG A 1080 -10.11 16.58 -29.59
CA ARG A 1080 -9.97 17.07 -30.97
C ARG A 1080 -10.13 15.95 -32.02
N SER A 1081 -10.81 16.19 -33.14
CA SER A 1081 -10.97 15.20 -34.22
C SER A 1081 -9.68 14.97 -35.03
N ARG A 1082 -9.48 13.77 -35.58
CA ARG A 1082 -8.29 13.42 -36.40
C ARG A 1082 -8.46 13.84 -37.87
N PRO A 1083 -7.37 14.15 -38.61
CA PRO A 1083 -7.46 14.51 -40.03
C PRO A 1083 -8.15 13.43 -40.90
N LEU A 1084 -7.86 12.16 -40.64
CA LEU A 1084 -8.49 11.01 -41.33
C LEU A 1084 -10.02 10.91 -41.16
N GLN A 1085 -10.62 11.59 -40.18
CA GLN A 1085 -12.06 11.58 -39.94
C GLN A 1085 -12.81 12.60 -40.82
N GLY A 1086 -12.11 13.51 -41.51
CA GLY A 1086 -12.71 14.44 -42.47
C GLY A 1086 -13.53 15.58 -41.88
N GLN A 1087 -13.53 15.76 -40.56
CA GLN A 1087 -14.40 16.73 -39.87
C GLN A 1087 -13.78 18.14 -39.70
N GLY A 1088 -12.51 18.32 -40.10
CA GLY A 1088 -11.80 19.60 -40.09
C GLY A 1088 -10.98 19.88 -38.82
N SER A 1089 -9.99 20.78 -38.92
CA SER A 1089 -8.97 21.00 -37.88
C SER A 1089 -9.45 21.77 -36.65
N SER A 1090 -10.62 22.40 -36.70
CA SER A 1090 -11.17 23.24 -35.63
C SER A 1090 -12.26 22.54 -34.80
N GLN A 1091 -12.47 21.25 -34.99
CA GLN A 1091 -13.49 20.50 -34.25
C GLN A 1091 -12.89 19.91 -32.97
N PHE A 1092 -13.33 20.48 -31.85
CA PHE A 1092 -13.04 20.02 -30.49
C PHE A 1092 -14.34 19.57 -29.84
N GLU A 1093 -14.44 18.29 -29.54
CA GLU A 1093 -15.63 17.67 -28.94
C GLU A 1093 -15.60 17.72 -27.40
N GLY A 1094 -14.50 18.24 -26.82
CA GLY A 1094 -14.28 18.30 -25.38
C GLY A 1094 -14.17 16.91 -24.72
N PRO A 1095 -14.28 16.83 -23.38
CA PRO A 1095 -14.27 15.55 -22.66
C PRO A 1095 -15.51 14.72 -23.03
N GLY A 1096 -15.29 13.57 -23.70
CA GLY A 1096 -16.33 12.82 -24.41
C GLY A 1096 -15.94 11.36 -24.75
N SER A 1097 -16.85 10.58 -25.35
CA SER A 1097 -16.65 9.14 -25.66
C SER A 1097 -15.74 8.94 -26.87
N GLY A 1098 -15.55 9.99 -27.67
CA GLY A 1098 -14.51 10.11 -28.69
C GLY A 1098 -13.18 10.62 -28.16
N SER A 1099 -13.07 11.05 -26.89
CA SER A 1099 -11.84 11.66 -26.35
C SER A 1099 -10.67 10.67 -26.25
N HIS A 1100 -10.91 9.38 -26.08
CA HIS A 1100 -9.89 8.33 -26.23
C HIS A 1100 -9.40 8.16 -27.69
N ARG A 1101 -10.12 8.73 -28.67
CA ARG A 1101 -9.75 8.83 -30.08
C ARG A 1101 -9.26 10.24 -30.47
N SER A 1102 -9.20 11.18 -29.53
CA SER A 1102 -8.76 12.57 -29.75
C SER A 1102 -7.38 12.65 -30.40
N SER A 1103 -7.13 13.70 -31.18
CA SER A 1103 -5.88 13.92 -31.89
C SER A 1103 -4.89 14.76 -31.08
N PHE A 1104 -5.34 15.61 -30.16
CA PHE A 1104 -4.48 16.55 -29.42
C PHE A 1104 -4.22 16.08 -27.98
N THR A 1105 -2.98 15.93 -27.50
CA THR A 1105 -1.69 15.96 -28.22
C THR A 1105 -1.32 14.56 -28.75
N SER A 1106 -0.26 14.46 -29.56
CA SER A 1106 0.21 13.16 -30.06
C SER A 1106 1.04 12.39 -29.02
N ASN A 1107 0.54 11.24 -28.55
CA ASN A 1107 1.27 10.35 -27.63
C ASN A 1107 2.64 9.89 -28.18
N HIS A 1108 2.72 9.55 -29.48
CA HIS A 1108 3.95 9.07 -30.10
C HIS A 1108 5.01 10.17 -30.14
N THR A 1109 4.61 11.40 -30.50
CA THR A 1109 5.50 12.56 -30.52
C THR A 1109 5.90 12.98 -29.10
N ALA A 1110 4.96 12.99 -28.15
CA ALA A 1110 5.25 13.28 -26.75
C ALA A 1110 6.24 12.28 -26.15
N LEU A 1111 6.02 10.99 -26.37
CA LEU A 1111 6.93 9.93 -25.93
C LEU A 1111 8.31 10.05 -26.60
N ALA A 1112 8.37 10.27 -27.92
CA ALA A 1112 9.64 10.41 -28.63
C ALA A 1112 10.47 11.58 -28.10
N PHE A 1113 9.86 12.77 -28.01
CA PHE A 1113 10.54 13.97 -27.51
C PHE A 1113 10.95 13.82 -26.03
N ALA A 1114 10.13 13.17 -25.21
CA ALA A 1114 10.46 12.91 -23.81
C ALA A 1114 11.63 11.93 -23.64
N LEU A 1115 11.68 10.86 -24.46
CA LEU A 1115 12.77 9.88 -24.42
C LEU A 1115 14.10 10.46 -24.91
N VAL A 1116 14.10 11.31 -25.94
CA VAL A 1116 15.36 11.84 -26.50
C VAL A 1116 15.89 13.07 -25.76
N THR A 1117 15.03 13.85 -25.09
CA THR A 1117 15.43 15.14 -24.49
C THR A 1117 16.56 15.00 -23.44
N PRO A 1118 16.51 14.03 -22.51
CA PRO A 1118 17.61 13.85 -21.55
C PRO A 1118 18.95 13.55 -22.24
N PHE A 1119 18.95 12.72 -23.28
CA PHE A 1119 20.17 12.43 -24.06
C PHE A 1119 20.64 13.65 -24.87
N ALA A 1120 19.72 14.37 -25.51
CA ALA A 1120 20.03 15.53 -26.34
C ALA A 1120 20.68 16.66 -25.53
N ARG A 1121 20.23 16.86 -24.29
CA ARG A 1121 20.79 17.88 -23.38
C ARG A 1121 22.08 17.41 -22.73
N GLN A 1122 22.05 16.26 -22.06
CA GLN A 1122 23.16 15.80 -21.23
C GLN A 1122 24.40 15.40 -22.06
N HIS A 1123 24.19 14.87 -23.26
CA HIS A 1123 25.29 14.48 -24.15
C HIS A 1123 25.49 15.45 -25.32
N GLN A 1124 24.82 16.62 -25.30
CA GLN A 1124 24.91 17.62 -26.37
C GLN A 1124 24.64 17.01 -27.76
N MET A 1125 23.58 16.19 -27.85
CA MET A 1125 23.17 15.47 -29.05
C MET A 1125 21.87 16.05 -29.64
N PRO A 1126 21.84 17.32 -30.10
CA PRO A 1126 20.61 17.96 -30.58
C PRO A 1126 20.04 17.28 -31.83
N TRP A 1127 20.85 16.52 -32.56
CA TRP A 1127 20.41 15.74 -33.72
C TRP A 1127 19.32 14.70 -33.38
N LEU A 1128 19.22 14.26 -32.12
CA LEU A 1128 18.17 13.35 -31.67
C LEU A 1128 16.77 13.98 -31.76
N TYR A 1129 16.65 15.30 -31.65
CA TYR A 1129 15.39 15.99 -31.90
C TYR A 1129 14.94 15.88 -33.36
N GLY A 1130 15.89 15.77 -34.31
CA GLY A 1130 15.60 15.48 -35.70
C GLY A 1130 14.97 14.10 -35.87
N LEU A 1131 15.44 13.09 -35.13
CA LEU A 1131 14.82 11.77 -35.14
C LEU A 1131 13.44 11.77 -34.46
N ALA A 1132 13.27 12.45 -33.33
CA ALA A 1132 11.96 12.59 -32.71
C ALA A 1132 10.97 13.38 -33.59
N ALA A 1133 11.44 14.33 -34.39
CA ALA A 1133 10.64 15.03 -35.39
C ALA A 1133 10.21 14.10 -36.55
N ALA A 1134 10.97 13.06 -36.88
CA ALA A 1134 10.54 12.05 -37.86
C ALA A 1134 9.30 11.29 -37.37
N THR A 1135 9.14 11.07 -36.06
CA THR A 1135 7.90 10.57 -35.47
C THR A 1135 6.74 11.53 -35.73
N ALA A 1136 6.93 12.84 -35.51
CA ALA A 1136 5.90 13.85 -35.79
C ALA A 1136 5.50 13.84 -37.29
N LEU A 1137 6.49 13.79 -38.18
CA LEU A 1137 6.25 13.72 -39.62
C LEU A 1137 5.48 12.46 -40.01
N GLY A 1138 5.79 11.30 -39.45
CA GLY A 1138 5.07 10.05 -39.69
C GLY A 1138 3.61 10.13 -39.23
N ARG A 1139 3.35 10.71 -38.04
CA ARG A 1139 1.99 10.91 -37.53
C ARG A 1139 1.16 11.87 -38.39
N VAL A 1140 1.79 12.88 -39.00
CA VAL A 1140 1.12 13.81 -39.93
C VAL A 1140 0.92 13.19 -41.32
N GLN A 1141 1.93 12.50 -41.87
CA GLN A 1141 1.87 11.87 -43.19
C GLN A 1141 0.79 10.77 -43.25
N GLN A 1142 0.63 9.99 -42.19
CA GLN A 1142 -0.44 9.00 -42.06
C GLN A 1142 -1.81 9.60 -41.73
N ARG A 1143 -1.90 10.94 -41.63
CA ARG A 1143 -3.12 11.69 -41.31
C ARG A 1143 -3.74 11.32 -39.95
N GLU A 1144 -2.94 10.78 -39.05
CA GLU A 1144 -3.33 10.36 -37.69
C GLU A 1144 -3.41 11.53 -36.71
N HIS A 1145 -2.66 12.61 -36.97
CA HIS A 1145 -2.61 13.81 -36.15
C HIS A 1145 -2.45 15.06 -37.03
N TRP A 1146 -3.02 16.18 -36.57
CA TRP A 1146 -2.73 17.49 -37.15
C TRP A 1146 -1.29 17.92 -36.83
N LEU A 1147 -0.73 18.85 -37.61
CA LEU A 1147 0.62 19.35 -37.36
C LEU A 1147 0.73 19.97 -35.95
N SER A 1148 -0.25 20.78 -35.57
CA SER A 1148 -0.32 21.38 -34.24
C SER A 1148 -0.47 20.36 -33.09
N ASP A 1149 -1.04 19.17 -33.34
CA ASP A 1149 -1.10 18.09 -32.34
C ASP A 1149 0.27 17.50 -32.06
N THR A 1150 1.08 17.36 -33.12
CA THR A 1150 2.46 16.87 -33.01
C THR A 1150 3.37 17.92 -32.41
N VAL A 1151 3.16 19.22 -32.71
CA VAL A 1151 3.88 20.32 -32.05
C VAL A 1151 3.51 20.40 -30.56
N GLY A 1152 2.23 20.28 -30.22
CA GLY A 1152 1.78 20.20 -28.81
C GLY A 1152 2.36 18.99 -28.09
N GLY A 1153 2.40 17.82 -28.74
CA GLY A 1153 3.05 16.62 -28.22
C GLY A 1153 4.56 16.80 -28.03
N ALA A 1154 5.25 17.38 -29.01
CA ALA A 1154 6.68 17.65 -28.95
C ALA A 1154 7.03 18.61 -27.82
N LEU A 1155 6.25 19.69 -27.64
CA LEU A 1155 6.45 20.65 -26.55
C LEU A 1155 6.16 20.04 -25.17
N LEU A 1156 5.13 19.21 -25.06
CA LEU A 1156 4.83 18.46 -23.83
C LEU A 1156 5.98 17.51 -23.47
N GLY A 1157 6.43 16.70 -24.44
CA GLY A 1157 7.53 15.75 -24.26
C GLY A 1157 8.86 16.44 -23.98
N TYR A 1158 9.17 17.51 -24.72
CA TYR A 1158 10.35 18.35 -24.50
C TYR A 1158 10.31 19.03 -23.13
N GLY A 1159 9.16 19.57 -22.72
CA GLY A 1159 8.96 20.22 -21.43
C GLY A 1159 9.17 19.25 -20.27
N ILE A 1160 8.54 18.08 -20.32
CA ILE A 1160 8.71 17.02 -19.31
C ILE A 1160 10.14 16.48 -19.30
N GLY A 1161 10.70 16.19 -20.47
CA GLY A 1161 12.09 15.74 -20.60
C GLY A 1161 13.11 16.78 -20.14
N THR A 1162 12.85 18.08 -20.40
CA THR A 1162 13.71 19.19 -19.96
C THR A 1162 13.59 19.42 -18.47
N LEU A 1163 12.37 19.36 -17.92
CA LEU A 1163 12.14 19.49 -16.48
C LEU A 1163 12.89 18.38 -15.72
N LEU A 1164 12.80 17.14 -16.19
CA LEU A 1164 13.50 16.00 -15.60
C LEU A 1164 15.02 16.03 -15.87
N SER A 1165 15.47 16.58 -17.00
CA SER A 1165 16.90 16.74 -17.32
C SER A 1165 17.57 17.89 -16.56
N LEU A 1166 16.88 19.02 -16.36
CA LEU A 1166 17.37 20.15 -15.56
C LEU A 1166 17.48 19.78 -14.08
N GLN A 1167 16.58 18.93 -13.58
CA GLN A 1167 16.67 18.34 -12.25
C GLN A 1167 17.93 17.46 -12.07
N GLN A 1168 18.49 16.95 -13.17
CA GLN A 1168 19.74 16.17 -13.17
C GLN A 1168 21.01 17.07 -13.27
N GLU A 1169 20.90 18.25 -13.88
CA GLU A 1169 22.03 19.18 -14.15
C GLU A 1169 22.27 20.23 -13.04
N ASN A 1170 21.24 20.66 -12.29
CA ASN A 1170 21.36 21.67 -11.22
C ASN A 1170 20.81 21.17 -9.87
N PRO A 1171 21.64 20.53 -9.02
CA PRO A 1171 21.20 19.79 -7.83
C PRO A 1171 20.72 20.64 -6.63
N GLU A 1172 20.75 21.97 -6.71
CA GLU A 1172 20.60 22.86 -5.55
C GLU A 1172 19.26 23.62 -5.40
N ARG A 1173 18.39 23.70 -6.42
CA ARG A 1173 17.10 24.43 -6.29
C ARG A 1173 15.97 23.78 -7.10
N GLY A 1174 15.18 22.91 -6.48
CA GLY A 1174 13.96 22.32 -7.07
C GLY A 1174 13.60 20.93 -6.51
N PRO A 1175 12.35 20.46 -6.70
CA PRO A 1175 11.88 19.18 -6.16
C PRO A 1175 12.76 18.03 -6.66
N ARG A 1176 13.35 17.27 -5.73
CA ARG A 1176 14.24 16.16 -6.05
C ARG A 1176 13.41 14.89 -6.21
N VAL A 1177 13.18 14.45 -7.44
CA VAL A 1177 12.76 13.07 -7.71
C VAL A 1177 14.03 12.26 -7.99
N ARG A 1178 14.60 11.67 -6.94
CA ARG A 1178 15.73 10.75 -7.10
C ARG A 1178 15.19 9.34 -7.27
N LEU A 1179 15.33 8.81 -8.49
CA LEU A 1179 15.42 7.37 -8.68
C LEU A 1179 16.84 6.96 -8.28
N THR A 1180 16.99 6.48 -7.04
CA THR A 1180 18.06 5.53 -6.82
C THR A 1180 17.54 4.18 -7.28
N ALA A 1181 18.39 3.26 -7.71
CA ALA A 1181 17.86 1.98 -8.13
C ALA A 1181 17.12 1.23 -6.96
N HIS A 1182 17.16 1.71 -5.71
CA HIS A 1182 16.43 1.13 -4.56
C HIS A 1182 15.11 1.86 -4.18
N SER A 1183 14.76 3.02 -4.75
CA SER A 1183 13.51 3.77 -4.39
C SER A 1183 13.30 5.03 -5.24
N ILE A 1184 12.04 5.49 -5.36
CA ILE A 1184 11.72 6.88 -5.71
C ILE A 1184 11.64 7.66 -4.40
N HIS A 1185 12.62 8.52 -4.15
CA HIS A 1185 12.48 9.55 -3.11
C HIS A 1185 12.08 10.86 -3.78
N ALA A 1186 10.92 11.39 -3.37
CA ALA A 1186 10.55 12.78 -3.59
C ALA A 1186 10.95 13.56 -2.34
N ASP A 1187 12.21 13.99 -2.27
CA ASP A 1187 12.70 14.79 -1.16
C ASP A 1187 12.50 16.27 -1.50
N TRP A 1188 11.82 16.98 -0.60
CA TRP A 1188 11.66 18.41 -0.60
C TRP A 1188 12.59 18.94 0.50
N SER A 1189 13.61 19.67 0.11
CA SER A 1189 14.43 20.44 1.06
C SER A 1189 14.29 21.90 0.67
N PHE A 1190 13.90 22.74 1.64
CA PHE A 1190 13.86 24.19 1.51
C PHE A 1190 15.22 24.77 1.10
#